data_AF-A0A9X2L2F3-F1
#
_entry.id   AF-A0A9X2L2F3-F1
#
_cell.length_a   1.000
_cell.length_b   1.000
_cell.length_c   1.000
_cell.angle_alpha   90.00
_cell.angle_beta   90.00
_cell.angle_gamma   90.00
#
_symmetry.space_group_name_H-M   'P 1'
#
loop_
_entity.id
_entity.type
_entity.pdbx_description
1 polymer ?
#
loop_
_entity_poly.entity_id
_entity_poly.type
_entity_poly.pdbx_seq_one_letter_code
_entity_poly.pdbx_strand_id
1 'polypeptide(L)'
;MDKQKEIALNEAYDKLMAISTNQIPVDGLEELVDPEIMGYGTTVDEEVHDLEGYIQLIKAQEEQARAAGLHFNFDRTLVHKRISAEGDIAVFVEHIIATVQSDQIENQFTFRFSAVMEFKQGSWKLIHWHGSIPGDTENDTWHVEEWEREKERLEKLVAEQTTDLLQKNKELEIEAASERMRAVAMGMQKPDDIMLVISTLRKCLADLQVDSLAVVILIDNEDGTMTQWDITEIEKGELKLFQIHMDLKLVPTIAGYYENAEKQSFVIYEITGEKLNKLAQELQIIDKQNGQIFQQAIKDGVISKFFPVVKKFSHGFLEIDFNKKPPQEIETIATKMGNAFEQSYIRFLDLQKAEQQTYESKVEASLERVRGIAAAMNHSDDLRQIAEAMFKEMEMLKINPLRYGLGMINGETKEAEIWASNVDDGSYLDMLGTLSLTWHPMLQKVLDAWEAQHQEVIYELKGKELSDYYQKVGPINPNIPNLEELQDPDTDIEQFASFFPFKSGALYAFTNGEPGEDGKSILKRFANVFEQAHIRYDDLQIAEKQARLIREERDRLEIALKELEATQDQLVQQEKLASLGQLTAGIAHEIKNPLNFVNNFSELSVELIDEAREEIKEINSKFNIQNLELSDLLDDIETNLRKIHEHGTRADSIVKSMLEHSRGGSGKMEPTDLNGLVKEFVNLSFHGMRAGKNPINVDMEFDLDDSIGDVPLIAEDFSRVIINLCNNAFDAMREKLNSNDQAPNSKDYKPKLTVRTYKKNQATFIEIEDNGPGISPDIKEKILQPFFTTKKGTEGTGLGLSITNDIIKAHGGFLEVSTNQHEGTCLTIKLSPGG
;
A
#
# COMPACT_ATOMS: atom_id res chain seq x y z
N MET A 1 10.07 83.05 -93.77
CA MET A 1 9.14 82.41 -94.73
C MET A 1 7.98 83.36 -95.03
N ASP A 2 7.45 83.37 -96.25
CA ASP A 2 6.24 84.14 -96.60
C ASP A 2 4.99 83.55 -95.89
N LYS A 3 4.06 84.41 -95.47
CA LYS A 3 2.83 84.04 -94.75
C LYS A 3 1.96 83.09 -95.58
N GLN A 4 1.90 83.28 -96.90
CA GLN A 4 1.17 82.37 -97.80
C GLN A 4 1.82 80.98 -97.86
N LYS A 5 3.16 80.92 -97.83
CA LYS A 5 3.91 79.66 -97.83
C LYS A 5 3.75 78.89 -96.51
N GLU A 6 3.54 79.60 -95.39
CA GLU A 6 3.23 78.98 -94.08
C GLU A 6 1.83 78.39 -94.00
N ILE A 7 0.84 79.10 -94.55
CA ILE A 7 -0.53 78.61 -94.61
C ILE A 7 -0.57 77.32 -95.45
N ALA A 8 0.04 77.34 -96.64
CA ALA A 8 0.13 76.17 -97.52
C ALA A 8 0.86 74.98 -96.86
N LEU A 9 1.85 75.23 -95.99
CA LEU A 9 2.54 74.18 -95.24
C LEU A 9 1.61 73.46 -94.26
N ASN A 10 0.86 74.22 -93.45
CA ASN A 10 -0.04 73.65 -92.46
C ASN A 10 -1.19 72.89 -93.13
N GLU A 11 -1.77 73.47 -94.19
CA GLU A 11 -2.85 72.83 -94.96
C GLU A 11 -2.38 71.50 -95.59
N ALA A 12 -1.18 71.47 -96.17
CA ALA A 12 -0.61 70.25 -96.74
C ALA A 12 -0.35 69.18 -95.67
N TYR A 13 0.19 69.58 -94.52
CA TYR A 13 0.51 68.67 -93.43
C TYR A 13 -0.75 68.12 -92.73
N ASP A 14 -1.76 68.94 -92.47
CA ASP A 14 -3.00 68.48 -91.87
C ASP A 14 -3.78 67.55 -92.80
N LYS A 15 -3.79 67.84 -94.10
CA LYS A 15 -4.38 66.94 -95.11
C LYS A 15 -3.65 65.61 -95.19
N LEU A 16 -2.31 65.62 -95.14
CA LEU A 16 -1.49 64.41 -95.08
C LEU A 16 -1.87 63.56 -93.86
N MET A 17 -1.89 64.17 -92.66
CA MET A 17 -2.21 63.44 -91.44
C MET A 17 -3.63 62.88 -91.41
N ALA A 18 -4.61 63.60 -91.97
CA ALA A 18 -5.98 63.10 -92.09
C ALA A 18 -6.07 61.88 -93.02
N ILE A 19 -5.27 61.83 -94.10
CA ILE A 19 -5.18 60.65 -94.97
C ILE A 19 -4.49 59.50 -94.23
N SER A 20 -3.32 59.74 -93.61
CA SER A 20 -2.53 58.71 -92.96
C SER A 20 -3.18 58.12 -91.71
N THR A 21 -4.15 58.82 -91.11
CA THR A 21 -4.98 58.32 -89.98
C THR A 21 -6.36 57.81 -90.43
N ASN A 22 -6.56 57.63 -91.74
CA ASN A 22 -7.78 57.12 -92.36
C ASN A 22 -9.05 57.93 -92.00
N GLN A 23 -8.91 59.23 -91.72
CA GLN A 23 -10.04 60.14 -91.49
C GLN A 23 -10.68 60.61 -92.81
N ILE A 24 -9.90 60.60 -93.88
CA ILE A 24 -10.35 60.87 -95.26
C ILE A 24 -9.73 59.84 -96.22
N PRO A 25 -10.35 59.58 -97.39
CA PRO A 25 -9.83 58.63 -98.37
C PRO A 25 -8.42 58.98 -98.84
N VAL A 26 -7.63 57.96 -99.22
CA VAL A 26 -6.24 58.07 -99.69
C VAL A 26 -6.05 58.85 -101.02
N ASP A 27 -7.13 59.31 -101.62
CA ASP A 27 -7.14 60.04 -102.88
C ASP A 27 -6.36 61.37 -102.77
N GLY A 28 -5.45 61.61 -103.72
CA GLY A 28 -4.64 62.84 -103.78
C GLY A 28 -3.38 62.84 -102.89
N LEU A 29 -3.01 61.70 -102.29
CA LEU A 29 -1.77 61.55 -101.53
C LEU A 29 -0.51 61.81 -102.39
N GLU A 30 -0.56 61.48 -103.68
CA GLU A 30 0.49 61.74 -104.66
C GLU A 30 0.83 63.24 -104.78
N GLU A 31 -0.12 64.12 -104.46
CA GLU A 31 0.08 65.57 -104.43
C GLU A 31 0.81 66.05 -103.17
N LEU A 32 0.84 65.25 -102.10
CA LEU A 32 1.39 65.63 -100.80
C LEU A 32 2.69 64.92 -100.42
N VAL A 33 3.03 63.82 -101.10
CA VAL A 33 4.19 62.98 -100.79
C VAL A 33 5.18 62.99 -101.97
N ASP A 34 6.48 63.04 -101.67
CA ASP A 34 7.56 62.95 -102.66
C ASP A 34 7.67 61.50 -103.17
N PRO A 35 7.85 61.25 -104.48
CA PRO A 35 8.02 59.89 -105.01
C PRO A 35 9.14 59.08 -104.36
N GLU A 36 10.20 59.74 -103.88
CA GLU A 36 11.35 59.13 -103.18
C GLU A 36 11.21 59.20 -101.64
N ILE A 37 9.97 59.18 -101.13
CA ILE A 37 9.68 59.20 -99.69
C ILE A 37 10.38 58.05 -98.94
N MET A 38 11.03 58.38 -97.84
CA MET A 38 11.58 57.38 -96.92
C MET A 38 10.84 57.42 -95.59
N GLY A 39 10.39 56.26 -95.12
CA GLY A 39 9.53 56.14 -93.95
C GLY A 39 9.84 54.92 -93.11
N TYR A 40 9.77 55.08 -91.79
CA TYR A 40 9.87 53.96 -90.85
C TYR A 40 8.63 53.93 -89.95
N GLY A 41 7.93 52.81 -89.95
CA GLY A 41 6.74 52.56 -89.15
C GLY A 41 7.05 52.21 -87.70
N THR A 42 6.01 51.82 -86.96
CA THR A 42 6.11 51.53 -85.52
C THR A 42 6.62 50.12 -85.21
N THR A 43 6.74 49.26 -86.23
CA THR A 43 7.31 47.91 -86.16
C THR A 43 8.59 47.82 -87.00
N VAL A 44 9.49 46.90 -86.66
CA VAL A 44 10.85 46.79 -87.27
C VAL A 44 10.80 46.49 -88.78
N ASP A 45 9.72 45.89 -89.27
CA ASP A 45 9.57 45.48 -90.67
C ASP A 45 8.83 46.52 -91.55
N GLU A 46 8.38 47.64 -90.98
CA GLU A 46 7.70 48.72 -91.72
C GLU A 46 8.70 49.74 -92.29
N GLU A 47 9.42 49.36 -93.35
CA GLU A 47 10.29 50.27 -94.12
C GLU A 47 9.63 50.65 -95.46
N VAL A 48 9.46 51.95 -95.71
CA VAL A 48 8.88 52.49 -96.95
C VAL A 48 9.92 53.35 -97.66
N HIS A 49 10.14 53.09 -98.95
CA HIS A 49 11.16 53.79 -99.76
C HIS A 49 10.60 54.43 -101.04
N ASP A 50 9.30 54.31 -101.29
CA ASP A 50 8.62 54.93 -102.41
C ASP A 50 7.14 55.25 -102.08
N LEU A 51 6.52 56.05 -102.95
CA LEU A 51 5.12 56.46 -102.81
C LEU A 51 4.14 55.28 -102.88
N GLU A 52 4.43 54.25 -103.68
CA GLU A 52 3.54 53.10 -103.84
C GLU A 52 3.48 52.28 -102.53
N GLY A 53 4.63 52.05 -101.90
CA GLY A 53 4.74 51.43 -100.59
C GLY A 53 4.02 52.22 -99.50
N TYR A 54 4.10 53.56 -99.55
CA TYR A 54 3.37 54.41 -98.60
C TYR A 54 1.84 54.29 -98.76
N ILE A 55 1.35 54.24 -99.99
CA ILE A 55 -0.09 54.04 -100.29
C ILE A 55 -0.54 52.64 -99.84
N GLN A 56 0.28 51.61 -100.09
CA GLN A 56 -0.05 50.24 -99.68
C GLN A 56 -0.14 50.10 -98.16
N LEU A 57 0.76 50.73 -97.42
CA LEU A 57 0.74 50.73 -95.94
C LEU A 57 -0.59 51.28 -95.40
N ILE A 58 -1.03 52.44 -95.89
CA ILE A 58 -2.28 53.07 -95.44
C ILE A 58 -3.50 52.19 -95.78
N LYS A 59 -3.54 51.62 -96.99
CA LYS A 59 -4.64 50.73 -97.41
C LYS A 59 -4.69 49.43 -96.61
N ALA A 60 -3.54 48.84 -96.32
CA ALA A 60 -3.46 47.61 -95.54
C ALA A 60 -3.97 47.84 -94.10
N GLN A 61 -3.61 48.97 -93.48
CA GLN A 61 -4.10 49.35 -92.16
C GLN A 61 -5.63 49.57 -92.15
N GLU A 62 -6.19 50.20 -93.19
CA GLU A 62 -7.64 50.36 -93.33
C GLU A 62 -8.37 49.02 -93.46
N GLU A 63 -7.86 48.11 -94.30
CA GLU A 63 -8.50 46.81 -94.54
C GLU A 63 -8.46 45.91 -93.29
N GLN A 64 -7.33 45.88 -92.58
CA GLN A 64 -7.17 45.15 -91.33
C GLN A 64 -8.13 45.67 -90.25
N ALA A 65 -8.22 46.99 -90.08
CA ALA A 65 -9.16 47.62 -89.15
C ALA A 65 -10.61 47.24 -89.45
N ARG A 66 -11.00 47.25 -90.73
CA ARG A 66 -12.36 46.91 -91.18
C ARG A 66 -12.67 45.42 -91.00
N ALA A 67 -11.74 44.53 -91.32
CA ALA A 67 -11.91 43.08 -91.15
C ALA A 67 -12.07 42.68 -89.68
N ALA A 68 -11.38 43.37 -88.77
CA ALA A 68 -11.45 43.13 -87.33
C ALA A 68 -12.61 43.88 -86.62
N GLY A 69 -13.40 44.68 -87.35
CA GLY A 69 -14.49 45.48 -86.78
C GLY A 69 -14.01 46.55 -85.78
N LEU A 70 -12.79 47.05 -85.96
CA LEU A 70 -12.14 47.99 -85.04
C LEU A 70 -12.37 49.44 -85.50
N HIS A 71 -12.81 50.29 -84.58
CA HIS A 71 -12.92 51.73 -84.80
C HIS A 71 -11.74 52.46 -84.14
N PHE A 72 -10.94 53.17 -84.94
CA PHE A 72 -9.80 53.95 -84.46
C PHE A 72 -10.17 55.43 -84.37
N ASN A 73 -9.87 56.05 -83.23
CA ASN A 73 -9.94 57.49 -83.03
C ASN A 73 -8.55 58.03 -82.66
N PHE A 74 -8.08 59.07 -83.36
CA PHE A 74 -6.73 59.60 -83.19
C PHE A 74 -6.79 61.02 -82.65
N ASP A 75 -6.21 61.22 -81.47
CA ASP A 75 -5.98 62.55 -80.89
C ASP A 75 -4.53 62.98 -81.13
N ARG A 76 -4.34 64.17 -81.72
CA ARG A 76 -3.05 64.65 -82.22
C ARG A 76 -2.61 65.88 -81.44
N THR A 77 -1.43 65.82 -80.84
CA THR A 77 -0.80 66.95 -80.17
C THR A 77 0.54 67.29 -80.83
N LEU A 78 0.65 68.50 -81.39
CA LEU A 78 1.91 69.00 -81.95
C LEU A 78 2.92 69.27 -80.83
N VAL A 79 4.01 68.52 -80.82
CA VAL A 79 5.09 68.61 -79.81
C VAL A 79 6.18 69.59 -80.26
N HIS A 80 6.57 69.51 -81.53
CA HIS A 80 7.60 70.37 -82.08
C HIS A 80 7.33 70.70 -83.54
N LYS A 81 7.55 71.96 -83.91
CA LYS A 81 7.58 72.42 -85.30
C LYS A 81 8.78 73.32 -85.50
N ARG A 82 9.62 72.99 -86.48
CA ARG A 82 10.79 73.79 -86.85
C ARG A 82 10.83 74.00 -88.35
N ILE A 83 11.12 75.23 -88.77
CA ILE A 83 11.27 75.59 -90.18
C ILE A 83 12.72 76.02 -90.41
N SER A 84 13.31 75.63 -91.55
CA SER A 84 14.66 76.02 -91.95
C SER A 84 14.80 77.55 -92.09
N ALA A 85 16.03 78.06 -92.02
CA ALA A 85 16.31 79.48 -92.19
C ALA A 85 15.88 80.00 -93.58
N GLU A 86 15.99 79.16 -94.61
CA GLU A 86 15.58 79.45 -95.99
C GLU A 86 14.06 79.29 -96.21
N GLY A 87 13.35 78.69 -95.24
CA GLY A 87 11.90 78.58 -95.24
C GLY A 87 11.35 77.58 -96.26
N ASP A 88 12.13 76.56 -96.59
CA ASP A 88 11.88 75.54 -97.60
C ASP A 88 11.80 74.12 -97.03
N ILE A 89 12.24 73.90 -95.78
CA ILE A 89 12.12 72.63 -95.07
C ILE A 89 11.39 72.87 -93.75
N ALA A 90 10.45 72.00 -93.41
CA ALA A 90 9.75 71.99 -92.14
C ALA A 90 9.75 70.61 -91.50
N VAL A 91 10.03 70.54 -90.21
CA VAL A 91 10.00 69.32 -89.41
C VAL A 91 8.86 69.43 -88.41
N PHE A 92 8.01 68.42 -88.38
CA PHE A 92 6.93 68.23 -87.43
C PHE A 92 7.22 67.03 -86.55
N VAL A 93 6.91 67.15 -85.27
CA VAL A 93 6.88 66.05 -84.32
C VAL A 93 5.57 66.14 -83.56
N GLU A 94 4.76 65.10 -83.64
CA GLU A 94 3.49 64.96 -82.94
C GLU A 94 3.52 63.78 -81.97
N HIS A 95 2.79 63.93 -80.87
CA HIS A 95 2.32 62.80 -80.07
C HIS A 95 0.90 62.49 -80.50
N ILE A 96 0.66 61.23 -80.82
CA ILE A 96 -0.63 60.73 -81.29
C ILE A 96 -1.11 59.67 -80.31
N ILE A 97 -2.32 59.84 -79.78
CA ILE A 97 -3.01 58.85 -78.97
C ILE A 97 -4.05 58.20 -79.87
N ALA A 98 -3.88 56.92 -80.16
CA ALA A 98 -4.84 56.11 -80.88
C ALA A 98 -5.71 55.35 -79.87
N THR A 99 -7.01 55.59 -79.93
CA THR A 99 -8.03 54.84 -79.18
C THR A 99 -8.67 53.83 -80.11
N VAL A 100 -8.61 52.56 -79.75
CA VAL A 100 -9.25 51.45 -80.47
C VAL A 100 -10.48 51.01 -79.68
N GLN A 101 -11.65 51.07 -80.32
CA GLN A 101 -12.90 50.63 -79.75
C GLN A 101 -13.44 49.42 -80.51
N SER A 102 -13.81 48.38 -79.75
CA SER A 102 -14.68 47.28 -80.18
C SER A 102 -15.85 47.15 -79.20
N ASP A 103 -16.84 46.30 -79.52
CA ASP A 103 -18.05 46.10 -78.70
C ASP A 103 -17.79 45.66 -77.25
N GLN A 104 -16.57 45.22 -76.92
CA GLN A 104 -16.23 44.66 -75.60
C GLN A 104 -15.05 45.35 -74.90
N ILE A 105 -14.19 46.08 -75.62
CA ILE A 105 -12.93 46.61 -75.07
C ILE A 105 -12.60 47.98 -75.70
N GLU A 106 -12.21 48.93 -74.87
CA GLU A 106 -11.59 50.19 -75.27
C GLU A 106 -10.12 50.17 -74.82
N ASN A 107 -9.20 50.30 -75.76
CA ASN A 107 -7.76 50.35 -75.47
C ASN A 107 -7.14 51.59 -76.12
N GLN A 108 -6.16 52.20 -75.43
CA GLN A 108 -5.44 53.36 -75.92
C GLN A 108 -3.95 53.05 -76.01
N PHE A 109 -3.34 53.37 -77.14
CA PHE A 109 -1.89 53.35 -77.27
C PHE A 109 -1.39 54.70 -77.80
N THR A 110 -0.19 55.07 -77.36
CA THR A 110 0.43 56.35 -77.71
C THR A 110 1.65 56.08 -78.57
N PHE A 111 1.83 56.85 -79.64
CA PHE A 111 3.05 56.82 -80.44
C PHE A 111 3.46 58.25 -80.84
N ARG A 112 4.74 58.41 -81.16
CA ARG A 112 5.30 59.66 -81.68
C ARG A 112 5.45 59.55 -83.18
N PHE A 113 4.99 60.57 -83.89
CA PHE A 113 5.12 60.68 -85.33
C PHE A 113 6.00 61.88 -85.65
N SER A 114 7.04 61.68 -86.44
CA SER A 114 7.92 62.74 -86.93
C SER A 114 7.84 62.79 -88.44
N ALA A 115 7.76 63.99 -89.01
CA ALA A 115 7.64 64.19 -90.46
C ALA A 115 8.50 65.36 -90.91
N VAL A 116 9.11 65.20 -92.09
CA VAL A 116 9.91 66.21 -92.76
C VAL A 116 9.23 66.57 -94.08
N MET A 117 8.84 67.83 -94.19
CA MET A 117 8.22 68.43 -95.37
C MET A 117 9.24 69.32 -96.08
N GLU A 118 9.32 69.25 -97.41
CA GLU A 118 10.16 70.11 -98.24
C GLU A 118 9.31 70.82 -99.30
N PHE A 119 9.60 72.10 -99.55
CA PHE A 119 8.90 72.89 -100.56
C PHE A 119 9.58 72.75 -101.92
N LYS A 120 9.06 71.85 -102.75
CA LYS A 120 9.56 71.58 -104.10
C LYS A 120 8.49 71.90 -105.14
N GLN A 121 8.94 72.47 -106.27
CA GLN A 121 8.10 72.71 -107.45
C GLN A 121 6.78 73.45 -107.17
N GLY A 122 6.79 74.38 -106.20
CA GLY A 122 5.63 75.22 -105.84
C GLY A 122 4.66 74.62 -104.83
N SER A 123 4.95 73.44 -104.26
CA SER A 123 4.10 72.76 -103.25
C SER A 123 4.94 72.16 -102.12
N TRP A 124 4.30 71.90 -100.98
CA TRP A 124 4.94 71.18 -99.86
C TRP A 124 4.76 69.67 -100.02
N LYS A 125 5.85 68.93 -99.93
CA LYS A 125 5.90 67.48 -100.09
C LYS A 125 6.49 66.83 -98.85
N LEU A 126 5.91 65.74 -98.38
CA LEU A 126 6.51 64.86 -97.37
C LEU A 126 7.68 64.13 -98.02
N ILE A 127 8.87 64.26 -97.44
CA ILE A 127 10.10 63.59 -97.91
C ILE A 127 10.62 62.54 -96.93
N HIS A 128 10.25 62.64 -95.66
CA HIS A 128 10.63 61.66 -94.65
C HIS A 128 9.60 61.58 -93.52
N TRP A 129 9.36 60.39 -92.98
CA TRP A 129 8.57 60.21 -91.76
C TRP A 129 9.07 59.07 -90.87
N HIS A 130 8.76 59.14 -89.58
CA HIS A 130 9.14 58.13 -88.60
C HIS A 130 8.08 58.02 -87.50
N GLY A 131 7.48 56.85 -87.35
CA GLY A 131 6.58 56.49 -86.25
C GLY A 131 7.32 55.68 -85.18
N SER A 132 7.11 55.97 -83.89
CA SER A 132 7.71 55.17 -82.81
C SER A 132 6.79 55.07 -81.59
N ILE A 133 6.67 53.88 -81.02
CA ILE A 133 5.96 53.65 -79.75
C ILE A 133 6.96 53.79 -78.59
N PRO A 134 6.64 54.50 -77.49
CA PRO A 134 7.49 54.55 -76.32
C PRO A 134 7.34 53.28 -75.47
N GLY A 135 8.25 52.31 -75.61
CA GLY A 135 8.36 51.13 -74.73
C GLY A 135 9.07 49.92 -75.36
N ASP A 136 9.81 49.14 -74.55
CA ASP A 136 10.44 47.85 -74.89
C ASP A 136 9.36 46.76 -75.10
N THR A 137 8.65 46.80 -76.22
CA THR A 137 7.70 45.76 -76.63
C THR A 137 8.07 45.21 -78.00
N GLU A 138 9.33 44.76 -78.15
CA GLU A 138 9.82 44.12 -79.38
C GLU A 138 9.29 42.68 -79.58
N ASN A 139 8.53 42.10 -78.64
CA ASN A 139 8.12 40.68 -78.68
C ASN A 139 6.62 40.38 -78.55
N ASP A 140 5.73 41.40 -78.53
CA ASP A 140 4.32 41.22 -78.13
C ASP A 140 3.29 41.65 -79.19
N THR A 141 3.53 41.30 -80.46
CA THR A 141 2.52 41.42 -81.54
C THR A 141 2.15 40.04 -82.04
N TRP A 142 1.05 39.49 -81.51
CA TRP A 142 0.47 38.22 -81.94
C TRP A 142 -0.46 38.42 -83.16
N HIS A 143 -0.47 37.48 -84.11
CA HIS A 143 -1.43 37.49 -85.22
C HIS A 143 -2.84 37.06 -84.74
N VAL A 144 -3.90 37.57 -85.38
CA VAL A 144 -5.32 37.27 -85.03
C VAL A 144 -5.63 35.76 -85.05
N GLU A 145 -5.00 35.00 -85.95
CA GLU A 145 -5.15 33.53 -85.99
C GLU A 145 -4.50 32.81 -84.81
N GLU A 146 -3.44 33.37 -84.21
CA GLU A 146 -2.81 32.80 -83.02
C GLU A 146 -3.64 33.08 -81.77
N TRP A 147 -4.32 34.24 -81.73
CA TRP A 147 -5.32 34.57 -80.71
C TRP A 147 -6.50 33.59 -80.68
N GLU A 148 -7.04 33.22 -81.85
CA GLU A 148 -8.15 32.28 -81.92
C GLU A 148 -7.77 30.87 -81.43
N ARG A 149 -6.58 30.37 -81.79
CA ARG A 149 -6.11 29.06 -81.32
C ARG A 149 -5.85 29.01 -79.82
N GLU A 150 -5.28 30.06 -79.24
CA GLU A 150 -5.05 30.10 -77.79
C GLU A 150 -6.37 30.24 -77.01
N LYS A 151 -7.34 30.99 -77.55
CA LYS A 151 -8.70 31.06 -76.98
C LYS A 151 -9.37 29.69 -76.91
N GLU A 152 -9.38 28.92 -78.00
CA GLU A 152 -9.95 27.56 -78.00
C GLU A 152 -9.23 26.63 -77.02
N ARG A 153 -7.90 26.75 -76.90
CA ARG A 153 -7.11 25.97 -75.94
C ARG A 153 -7.49 26.30 -74.50
N LEU A 154 -7.64 27.58 -74.17
CA LEU A 154 -8.00 28.06 -72.83
C LEU A 154 -9.44 27.66 -72.45
N GLU A 155 -10.40 27.78 -73.37
CA GLU A 155 -11.79 27.36 -73.13
C GLU A 155 -11.88 25.86 -72.79
N LYS A 156 -11.13 25.02 -73.52
CA LYS A 156 -11.06 23.58 -73.23
C LYS A 156 -10.43 23.30 -71.86
N LEU A 157 -9.34 23.99 -71.51
CA LEU A 157 -8.67 23.82 -70.21
C LEU A 157 -9.56 24.26 -69.04
N VAL A 158 -10.29 25.37 -69.18
CA VAL A 158 -11.24 25.85 -68.17
C VAL A 158 -12.37 24.85 -67.97
N ALA A 159 -12.91 24.26 -69.04
CA ALA A 159 -13.95 23.24 -68.95
C ALA A 159 -13.46 21.96 -68.24
N GLU A 160 -12.25 21.49 -68.55
CA GLU A 160 -11.62 20.35 -67.87
C GLU A 160 -11.37 20.66 -66.37
N GLN A 161 -10.80 21.82 -66.04
CA GLN A 161 -10.56 22.22 -64.63
C GLN A 161 -11.86 22.45 -63.85
N THR A 162 -12.89 23.01 -64.47
CA THR A 162 -14.20 23.23 -63.82
C THR A 162 -14.85 21.89 -63.46
N THR A 163 -14.73 20.89 -64.33
CA THR A 163 -15.24 19.53 -64.06
C THR A 163 -14.47 18.84 -62.93
N ASP A 164 -13.14 18.91 -62.94
CA ASP A 164 -12.28 18.40 -61.86
C ASP A 164 -12.57 19.09 -60.51
N LEU A 165 -12.76 20.42 -60.52
CA LEU A 165 -13.11 21.18 -59.33
C LEU A 165 -14.49 20.80 -58.77
N LEU A 166 -15.50 20.59 -59.63
CA LEU A 166 -16.82 20.14 -59.18
C LEU A 166 -16.76 18.75 -58.55
N GLN A 167 -16.00 17.83 -59.13
CA GLN A 167 -15.80 16.49 -58.55
C GLN A 167 -15.07 16.57 -57.21
N LYS A 168 -13.96 17.33 -57.12
CA LYS A 168 -13.22 17.55 -55.87
C LYS A 168 -14.05 18.21 -54.79
N ASN A 169 -14.87 19.21 -55.14
CA ASN A 169 -15.74 19.87 -54.19
C ASN A 169 -16.75 18.88 -53.59
N LYS A 170 -17.34 18.03 -54.43
CA LYS A 170 -18.24 16.97 -53.98
C LYS A 170 -17.56 15.93 -53.08
N GLU A 171 -16.34 15.52 -53.43
CA GLU A 171 -15.54 14.63 -52.59
C GLU A 171 -15.22 15.26 -51.22
N LEU A 172 -14.93 16.56 -51.18
CA LEU A 172 -14.70 17.32 -49.94
C LEU A 172 -15.97 17.46 -49.10
N GLU A 173 -17.14 17.67 -49.71
CA GLU A 173 -18.43 17.70 -49.01
C GLU A 173 -18.75 16.35 -48.35
N ILE A 174 -18.52 15.24 -49.05
CA ILE A 174 -18.70 13.89 -48.51
C ILE A 174 -17.71 13.65 -47.37
N GLU A 175 -16.44 14.07 -47.51
CA GLU A 175 -15.44 13.96 -46.45
C GLU A 175 -15.84 14.77 -45.21
N ALA A 176 -16.28 16.02 -45.39
CA ALA A 176 -16.73 16.87 -44.29
C ALA A 176 -17.96 16.28 -43.59
N ALA A 177 -18.87 15.67 -44.34
CA ALA A 177 -20.05 15.00 -43.80
C ALA A 177 -19.66 13.72 -43.02
N SER A 178 -18.68 12.96 -43.52
CA SER A 178 -18.11 11.79 -42.84
C SER A 178 -17.39 12.17 -41.54
N GLU A 179 -16.65 13.28 -41.52
CA GLU A 179 -15.99 13.78 -40.32
C GLU A 179 -16.99 14.26 -39.26
N ARG A 180 -18.09 14.90 -39.68
CA ARG A 180 -19.20 15.25 -38.76
C ARG A 180 -19.80 14.01 -38.11
N MET A 181 -20.02 12.96 -38.88
CA MET A 181 -20.53 11.69 -38.35
C MET A 181 -19.55 11.07 -37.35
N ARG A 182 -18.26 11.03 -37.70
CA ARG A 182 -17.18 10.56 -36.82
C ARG A 182 -17.17 11.33 -35.50
N ALA A 183 -17.26 12.66 -35.54
CA ALA A 183 -17.24 13.50 -34.34
C ALA A 183 -18.41 13.20 -33.39
N VAL A 184 -19.62 12.99 -33.92
CA VAL A 184 -20.79 12.63 -33.09
C VAL A 184 -20.67 11.21 -32.55
N ALA A 185 -20.25 10.26 -33.39
CA ALA A 185 -20.06 8.87 -32.97
C ALA A 185 -18.94 8.72 -31.93
N MET A 186 -17.87 9.52 -32.00
CA MET A 186 -16.83 9.55 -30.95
C MET A 186 -17.33 10.07 -29.60
N GLY A 187 -18.45 10.80 -29.58
CA GLY A 187 -19.09 11.31 -28.37
C GLY A 187 -20.03 10.31 -27.68
N MET A 188 -20.22 9.10 -28.23
CA MET A 188 -21.09 8.08 -27.63
C MET A 188 -20.57 7.63 -26.26
N GLN A 189 -21.45 7.60 -25.27
CA GLN A 189 -21.23 7.10 -23.91
C GLN A 189 -22.08 5.87 -23.59
N LYS A 190 -23.21 5.70 -24.28
CA LYS A 190 -24.11 4.56 -24.14
C LYS A 190 -24.66 4.12 -25.51
N PRO A 191 -25.15 2.88 -25.66
CA PRO A 191 -25.71 2.39 -26.92
C PRO A 191 -26.83 3.26 -27.49
N ASP A 192 -27.66 3.88 -26.63
CA ASP A 192 -28.75 4.78 -27.07
C ASP A 192 -28.25 6.00 -27.85
N ASP A 193 -26.98 6.40 -27.68
CA ASP A 193 -26.41 7.56 -28.37
C ASP A 193 -26.28 7.33 -29.88
N ILE A 194 -26.44 6.08 -30.35
CA ILE A 194 -26.57 5.74 -31.78
C ILE A 194 -27.76 6.50 -32.42
N MET A 195 -28.81 6.81 -31.66
CA MET A 195 -29.93 7.65 -32.13
C MET A 195 -29.47 9.05 -32.57
N LEU A 196 -28.48 9.62 -31.88
CA LEU A 196 -27.88 10.90 -32.26
C LEU A 196 -27.01 10.76 -33.51
N VAL A 197 -26.35 9.60 -33.68
CA VAL A 197 -25.55 9.30 -34.87
C VAL A 197 -26.42 9.17 -36.12
N ILE A 198 -27.51 8.40 -36.07
CA ILE A 198 -28.40 8.21 -37.24
C ILE A 198 -29.10 9.51 -37.64
N SER A 199 -29.49 10.35 -36.68
CA SER A 199 -30.09 11.66 -36.96
C SER A 199 -29.07 12.62 -37.58
N THR A 200 -27.82 12.56 -37.15
CA THR A 200 -26.71 13.28 -37.79
C THR A 200 -26.43 12.77 -39.20
N LEU A 201 -26.44 11.46 -39.42
CA LEU A 201 -26.25 10.87 -40.75
C LEU A 201 -27.36 11.33 -41.70
N ARG A 202 -28.62 11.27 -41.27
CA ARG A 202 -29.77 11.74 -42.05
C ARG A 202 -29.61 13.20 -42.47
N LYS A 203 -29.18 14.07 -41.54
CA LYS A 203 -28.88 15.47 -41.86
C LYS A 203 -27.73 15.62 -42.86
N CYS A 204 -26.64 14.85 -42.68
CA CYS A 204 -25.53 14.85 -43.62
C CYS A 204 -25.94 14.42 -45.04
N LEU A 205 -26.84 13.42 -45.17
CA LEU A 205 -27.39 13.02 -46.47
C LEU A 205 -28.23 14.14 -47.09
N ALA A 206 -29.07 14.82 -46.31
CA ALA A 206 -29.85 15.96 -46.76
C ALA A 206 -28.97 17.13 -47.23
N ASP A 207 -27.88 17.44 -46.50
CA ASP A 207 -26.91 18.47 -46.88
C ASP A 207 -26.19 18.13 -48.21
N LEU A 208 -25.96 16.84 -48.48
CA LEU A 208 -25.41 16.32 -49.74
C LEU A 208 -26.46 16.19 -50.87
N GLN A 209 -27.69 16.67 -50.65
CA GLN A 209 -28.82 16.56 -51.59
C GLN A 209 -29.20 15.11 -51.92
N VAL A 210 -28.95 14.18 -50.98
CA VAL A 210 -29.35 12.77 -51.07
C VAL A 210 -30.65 12.57 -50.30
N ASP A 211 -31.76 12.53 -51.04
CA ASP A 211 -33.10 12.32 -50.50
C ASP A 211 -33.35 10.83 -50.20
N SER A 212 -32.96 10.36 -49.01
CA SER A 212 -33.28 9.00 -48.54
C SER A 212 -34.68 8.93 -47.91
N LEU A 213 -35.24 7.74 -47.82
CA LEU A 213 -36.50 7.44 -47.12
C LEU A 213 -36.24 7.11 -45.65
N ALA A 214 -35.18 6.35 -45.39
CA ALA A 214 -34.76 5.95 -44.05
C ALA A 214 -33.23 5.89 -43.95
N VAL A 215 -32.75 5.96 -42.72
CA VAL A 215 -31.38 5.65 -42.33
C VAL A 215 -31.44 4.71 -41.14
N VAL A 216 -30.73 3.59 -41.25
CA VAL A 216 -30.80 2.51 -40.28
C VAL A 216 -29.38 2.04 -39.93
N ILE A 217 -29.10 1.89 -38.64
CA ILE A 217 -27.91 1.19 -38.14
C ILE A 217 -28.39 -0.06 -37.42
N LEU A 218 -27.83 -1.21 -37.80
CA LEU A 218 -28.07 -2.50 -37.16
C LEU A 218 -26.78 -2.97 -36.51
N ILE A 219 -26.88 -3.52 -35.30
CA ILE A 219 -25.76 -4.08 -34.55
C ILE A 219 -26.10 -5.51 -34.12
N ASP A 220 -25.12 -6.40 -34.30
CA ASP A 220 -25.20 -7.80 -33.93
C ASP A 220 -25.19 -7.95 -32.40
N ASN A 221 -26.16 -8.69 -31.85
CA ASN A 221 -26.16 -9.09 -30.44
C ASN A 221 -25.54 -10.49 -30.26
N GLU A 222 -25.00 -10.76 -29.06
CA GLU A 222 -24.34 -12.06 -28.77
C GLU A 222 -25.29 -13.27 -28.81
N ASP A 223 -26.59 -13.05 -28.61
CA ASP A 223 -27.63 -14.09 -28.66
C ASP A 223 -28.07 -14.46 -30.10
N GLY A 224 -27.44 -13.83 -31.11
CA GLY A 224 -27.72 -14.04 -32.53
C GLY A 224 -28.91 -13.24 -33.07
N THR A 225 -29.47 -12.32 -32.28
CA THR A 225 -30.44 -11.32 -32.73
C THR A 225 -29.73 -10.02 -33.16
N MET A 226 -30.49 -9.04 -33.65
CA MET A 226 -29.98 -7.73 -34.07
C MET A 226 -30.73 -6.62 -33.35
N THR A 227 -30.02 -5.57 -32.96
CA THR A 227 -30.63 -4.32 -32.51
C THR A 227 -30.54 -3.28 -33.62
N GLN A 228 -31.69 -2.75 -34.02
CA GLN A 228 -31.86 -1.77 -35.09
C GLN A 228 -32.20 -0.40 -34.49
N TRP A 229 -31.49 0.63 -34.93
CA TRP A 229 -31.84 2.04 -34.71
C TRP A 229 -32.19 2.67 -36.06
N ASP A 230 -33.37 3.26 -36.13
CA ASP A 230 -33.97 3.70 -37.39
C ASP A 230 -34.50 5.12 -37.28
N ILE A 231 -34.19 5.93 -38.30
CA ILE A 231 -34.84 7.21 -38.57
C ILE A 231 -35.48 7.18 -39.96
N THR A 232 -36.81 7.15 -39.99
CA THR A 232 -37.60 7.00 -41.22
C THR A 232 -38.53 8.20 -41.43
N GLU A 233 -38.67 8.63 -42.68
CA GLU A 233 -39.61 9.67 -43.12
C GLU A 233 -40.47 9.16 -44.30
N ILE A 234 -41.55 8.44 -43.99
CA ILE A 234 -42.50 7.95 -45.02
C ILE A 234 -43.57 9.01 -45.34
N GLU A 235 -44.03 9.75 -44.34
CA GLU A 235 -44.94 10.88 -44.50
C GLU A 235 -44.14 12.18 -44.53
N LYS A 236 -44.40 13.02 -45.54
CA LYS A 236 -43.58 14.20 -45.84
C LYS A 236 -43.56 15.18 -44.66
N GLY A 237 -42.40 15.35 -44.03
CA GLY A 237 -42.18 16.24 -42.88
C GLY A 237 -42.34 15.60 -41.49
N GLU A 238 -42.66 14.30 -41.40
CA GLU A 238 -42.70 13.56 -40.12
C GLU A 238 -41.55 12.55 -40.01
N LEU A 239 -40.51 12.90 -39.24
CA LEU A 239 -39.43 11.98 -38.88
C LEU A 239 -39.83 11.12 -37.68
N LYS A 240 -39.71 9.80 -37.82
CA LYS A 240 -39.94 8.84 -36.74
C LYS A 240 -38.62 8.17 -36.37
N LEU A 241 -38.29 8.20 -35.07
CA LEU A 241 -37.16 7.51 -34.49
C LEU A 241 -37.67 6.33 -33.65
N PHE A 242 -37.10 5.15 -33.86
CA PHE A 242 -37.41 3.98 -33.05
C PHE A 242 -36.21 3.04 -32.96
N GLN A 243 -36.22 2.23 -31.90
CA GLN A 243 -35.27 1.15 -31.68
C GLN A 243 -36.04 -0.17 -31.65
N ILE A 244 -35.55 -1.15 -32.39
CA ILE A 244 -36.18 -2.44 -32.58
C ILE A 244 -35.17 -3.53 -32.27
N HIS A 245 -35.63 -4.57 -31.58
CA HIS A 245 -34.87 -5.80 -31.40
C HIS A 245 -35.50 -6.90 -32.29
N MET A 246 -34.72 -7.47 -33.21
CA MET A 246 -35.24 -8.35 -34.25
C MET A 246 -34.43 -9.64 -34.40
N ASP A 247 -35.13 -10.76 -34.57
CA ASP A 247 -34.55 -12.01 -35.07
C ASP A 247 -34.73 -12.06 -36.60
N LEU A 248 -33.62 -12.00 -37.34
CA LEU A 248 -33.62 -12.05 -38.81
C LEU A 248 -34.30 -13.30 -39.37
N LYS A 249 -34.40 -14.40 -38.61
CA LYS A 249 -35.10 -15.62 -39.02
C LYS A 249 -36.60 -15.40 -39.25
N LEU A 250 -37.18 -14.39 -38.60
CA LEU A 250 -38.61 -14.07 -38.71
C LEU A 250 -38.93 -13.18 -39.93
N VAL A 251 -37.91 -12.60 -40.57
CA VAL A 251 -38.06 -11.64 -41.69
C VAL A 251 -37.15 -12.00 -42.88
N PRO A 252 -37.50 -13.06 -43.63
CA PRO A 252 -36.62 -13.64 -44.66
C PRO A 252 -36.34 -12.72 -45.84
N THR A 253 -37.19 -11.73 -46.13
CA THR A 253 -36.92 -10.73 -47.17
C THR A 253 -35.83 -9.77 -46.73
N ILE A 254 -35.85 -9.36 -45.46
CA ILE A 254 -34.85 -8.51 -44.82
C ILE A 254 -33.52 -9.26 -44.65
N ALA A 255 -33.57 -10.47 -44.08
CA ALA A 255 -32.41 -11.34 -43.94
C ALA A 255 -31.69 -11.59 -45.27
N GLY A 256 -32.46 -11.78 -46.35
CA GLY A 256 -31.91 -12.07 -47.67
C GLY A 256 -30.98 -10.99 -48.23
N TYR A 257 -31.22 -9.69 -47.95
CA TYR A 257 -30.30 -8.66 -48.42
C TYR A 257 -29.12 -8.41 -47.45
N TYR A 258 -29.30 -8.58 -46.13
CA TYR A 258 -28.17 -8.56 -45.19
C TYR A 258 -27.19 -9.73 -45.44
N GLU A 259 -27.68 -10.95 -45.69
CA GLU A 259 -26.85 -12.12 -46.02
C GLU A 259 -25.99 -11.93 -47.29
N ASN A 260 -26.42 -11.05 -48.19
CA ASN A 260 -25.65 -10.72 -49.38
C ASN A 260 -24.69 -9.56 -49.14
N ALA A 261 -25.07 -8.56 -48.33
CA ALA A 261 -24.14 -7.57 -47.79
C ALA A 261 -22.99 -8.24 -47.01
N GLU A 262 -23.30 -9.35 -46.32
CA GLU A 262 -22.34 -10.24 -45.65
C GLU A 262 -21.20 -10.69 -46.57
N LYS A 263 -21.54 -10.99 -47.83
CA LYS A 263 -20.64 -11.57 -48.84
C LYS A 263 -19.93 -10.51 -49.68
N GLN A 264 -20.63 -9.40 -49.98
CA GLN A 264 -20.16 -8.38 -50.93
C GLN A 264 -19.72 -7.08 -50.26
N SER A 265 -19.86 -6.95 -48.95
CA SER A 265 -19.56 -5.75 -48.14
C SER A 265 -20.39 -4.51 -48.44
N PHE A 266 -21.00 -4.42 -49.63
CA PHE A 266 -21.93 -3.39 -50.07
C PHE A 266 -22.91 -3.98 -51.10
N VAL A 267 -24.19 -3.67 -50.98
CA VAL A 267 -25.24 -4.15 -51.91
C VAL A 267 -26.33 -3.10 -52.07
N ILE A 268 -26.88 -3.02 -53.29
CA ILE A 268 -28.09 -2.25 -53.59
C ILE A 268 -29.14 -3.23 -54.10
N TYR A 269 -30.27 -3.32 -53.40
CA TYR A 269 -31.40 -4.13 -53.83
C TYR A 269 -32.46 -3.31 -54.54
N GLU A 270 -33.22 -3.93 -55.44
CA GLU A 270 -34.46 -3.36 -55.98
C GLU A 270 -35.60 -4.30 -55.61
N ILE A 271 -36.50 -3.81 -54.75
CA ILE A 271 -37.68 -4.53 -54.28
C ILE A 271 -38.91 -3.88 -54.92
N THR A 272 -39.64 -4.67 -55.70
CA THR A 272 -40.84 -4.22 -56.43
C THR A 272 -41.91 -5.31 -56.46
N GLY A 273 -43.14 -4.92 -56.79
CA GLY A 273 -44.24 -5.87 -57.01
C GLY A 273 -44.58 -6.72 -55.78
N GLU A 274 -44.71 -8.03 -55.96
CA GLU A 274 -45.10 -8.96 -54.89
C GLU A 274 -44.10 -8.99 -53.72
N LYS A 275 -42.79 -8.82 -54.00
CA LYS A 275 -41.76 -8.77 -52.95
C LYS A 275 -41.90 -7.54 -52.05
N LEU A 276 -42.36 -6.42 -52.61
CA LEU A 276 -42.59 -5.18 -51.85
C LEU A 276 -43.77 -5.34 -50.88
N ASN A 277 -44.84 -6.01 -51.30
CA ASN A 277 -45.97 -6.35 -50.42
C ASN A 277 -45.57 -7.34 -49.31
N LYS A 278 -44.69 -8.30 -49.63
CA LYS A 278 -44.14 -9.24 -48.64
C LYS A 278 -43.28 -8.53 -47.60
N LEU A 279 -42.41 -7.61 -48.02
CA LEU A 279 -41.63 -6.77 -47.12
C LEU A 279 -42.52 -5.98 -46.15
N ALA A 280 -43.61 -5.39 -46.65
CA ALA A 280 -44.57 -4.68 -45.80
C ALA A 280 -45.24 -5.58 -44.74
N GLN A 281 -45.48 -6.86 -45.06
CA GLN A 281 -46.01 -7.83 -44.09
C GLN A 281 -44.96 -8.21 -43.05
N GLU A 282 -43.71 -8.41 -43.46
CA GLU A 282 -42.59 -8.71 -42.55
C GLU A 282 -42.31 -7.54 -41.60
N LEU A 283 -42.36 -6.29 -42.10
CA LEU A 283 -42.25 -5.10 -41.26
C LEU A 283 -43.37 -5.02 -40.21
N GLN A 284 -44.58 -5.51 -40.49
CA GLN A 284 -45.67 -5.56 -39.49
C GLN A 284 -45.45 -6.59 -38.38
N ILE A 285 -44.61 -7.60 -38.61
CA ILE A 285 -44.21 -8.57 -37.59
C ILE A 285 -43.26 -7.93 -36.59
N ILE A 286 -42.34 -7.10 -37.09
CA ILE A 286 -41.35 -6.39 -36.31
C ILE A 286 -41.97 -5.19 -35.60
N ASP A 287 -42.65 -4.33 -36.35
CA ASP A 287 -43.35 -3.14 -35.88
C ASP A 287 -44.67 -2.98 -36.63
N LYS A 288 -45.75 -3.32 -35.93
CA LYS A 288 -47.11 -3.29 -36.48
C LYS A 288 -47.52 -1.90 -36.99
N GLN A 289 -47.10 -0.82 -36.33
CA GLN A 289 -47.52 0.53 -36.69
C GLN A 289 -46.75 1.02 -37.92
N ASN A 290 -45.42 0.86 -37.93
CA ASN A 290 -44.60 1.27 -39.06
C ASN A 290 -44.85 0.41 -40.30
N GLY A 291 -45.04 -0.90 -40.13
CA GLY A 291 -45.42 -1.78 -41.23
C GLY A 291 -46.79 -1.45 -41.85
N GLN A 292 -47.73 -0.92 -41.07
CA GLN A 292 -49.02 -0.42 -41.59
C GLN A 292 -48.86 0.86 -42.40
N ILE A 293 -48.04 1.80 -41.91
CA ILE A 293 -47.73 3.05 -42.62
C ILE A 293 -47.03 2.74 -43.95
N PHE A 294 -46.04 1.85 -43.94
CA PHE A 294 -45.34 1.41 -45.15
C PHE A 294 -46.29 0.74 -46.15
N GLN A 295 -47.19 -0.14 -45.66
CA GLN A 295 -48.21 -0.76 -46.52
C GLN A 295 -49.20 0.27 -47.11
N GLN A 296 -49.57 1.29 -46.35
CA GLN A 296 -50.43 2.36 -46.83
C GLN A 296 -49.73 3.23 -47.88
N ALA A 297 -48.45 3.56 -47.67
CA ALA A 297 -47.63 4.27 -48.65
C ALA A 297 -47.47 3.52 -49.98
N ILE A 298 -47.43 2.18 -49.95
CA ILE A 298 -47.47 1.35 -51.17
C ILE A 298 -48.82 1.48 -51.88
N LYS A 299 -49.94 1.40 -51.14
CA LYS A 299 -51.29 1.52 -51.71
C LYS A 299 -51.56 2.89 -52.32
N ASP A 300 -51.06 3.94 -51.68
CA ASP A 300 -51.22 5.33 -52.12
C ASP A 300 -50.25 5.69 -53.26
N GLY A 301 -49.40 4.75 -53.70
CA GLY A 301 -48.47 4.95 -54.80
C GLY A 301 -47.25 5.81 -54.45
N VAL A 302 -47.08 6.15 -53.16
CA VAL A 302 -45.91 6.88 -52.65
C VAL A 302 -44.65 6.02 -52.76
N ILE A 303 -44.78 4.70 -52.53
CA ILE A 303 -43.69 3.72 -52.67
C ILE A 303 -44.10 2.67 -53.70
N SER A 304 -43.66 2.85 -54.95
CA SER A 304 -43.82 1.83 -56.02
C SER A 304 -42.60 0.92 -56.17
N LYS A 305 -41.44 1.40 -55.70
CA LYS A 305 -40.16 0.69 -55.70
C LYS A 305 -39.42 1.04 -54.42
N PHE A 306 -38.66 0.09 -53.89
CA PHE A 306 -37.88 0.26 -52.68
C PHE A 306 -36.46 -0.22 -52.92
N PHE A 307 -35.48 0.61 -52.57
CA PHE A 307 -34.06 0.35 -52.78
C PHE A 307 -33.31 0.44 -51.45
N PRO A 308 -33.14 -0.67 -50.71
CA PRO A 308 -32.28 -0.69 -49.55
C PRO A 308 -30.83 -0.75 -50.01
N VAL A 309 -30.05 0.23 -49.57
CA VAL A 309 -28.60 0.31 -49.81
C VAL A 309 -27.89 -0.08 -48.52
N VAL A 310 -27.24 -1.23 -48.53
CA VAL A 310 -26.68 -1.83 -47.31
C VAL A 310 -25.17 -1.92 -47.40
N LYS A 311 -24.49 -1.34 -46.42
CA LYS A 311 -23.04 -1.42 -46.20
C LYS A 311 -22.78 -2.25 -44.93
N LYS A 312 -22.02 -3.33 -45.06
CA LYS A 312 -21.56 -4.11 -43.90
C LYS A 312 -20.37 -3.42 -43.21
N PHE A 313 -20.35 -3.46 -41.88
CA PHE A 313 -19.18 -3.23 -41.05
C PHE A 313 -19.01 -4.41 -40.06
N SER A 314 -17.94 -4.43 -39.27
CA SER A 314 -17.53 -5.61 -38.48
C SER A 314 -18.52 -6.02 -37.38
N HIS A 315 -19.38 -5.12 -36.92
CA HIS A 315 -20.33 -5.33 -35.83
C HIS A 315 -21.79 -5.13 -36.28
N GLY A 316 -22.07 -5.13 -37.59
CA GLY A 316 -23.41 -4.97 -38.12
C GLY A 316 -23.48 -4.26 -39.49
N PHE A 317 -24.57 -3.51 -39.72
CA PHE A 317 -24.90 -2.95 -41.02
C PHE A 317 -25.37 -1.49 -40.96
N LEU A 318 -24.99 -0.70 -41.96
CA LEU A 318 -25.56 0.61 -42.25
C LEU A 318 -26.47 0.46 -43.47
N GLU A 319 -27.74 0.81 -43.32
CA GLU A 319 -28.74 0.79 -44.39
C GLU A 319 -29.30 2.19 -44.66
N ILE A 320 -29.42 2.53 -45.94
CA ILE A 320 -30.02 3.77 -46.42
C ILE A 320 -31.06 3.40 -47.45
N ASP A 321 -32.31 3.72 -47.16
CA ASP A 321 -33.43 3.31 -48.00
C ASP A 321 -33.86 4.40 -48.97
N PHE A 322 -34.31 4.01 -50.16
CA PHE A 322 -34.83 4.95 -51.15
C PHE A 322 -36.14 4.43 -51.76
N ASN A 323 -37.05 5.36 -52.09
CA ASN A 323 -38.25 5.08 -52.89
C ASN A 323 -38.03 5.31 -54.41
N LYS A 324 -36.81 5.74 -54.79
CA LYS A 324 -36.34 5.98 -56.16
C LYS A 324 -34.94 5.39 -56.31
N LYS A 325 -34.47 5.25 -57.55
CA LYS A 325 -33.12 4.75 -57.81
C LYS A 325 -32.09 5.64 -57.08
N PRO A 326 -31.21 5.07 -56.25
CA PRO A 326 -30.25 5.86 -55.48
C PRO A 326 -29.23 6.56 -56.40
N PRO A 327 -28.64 7.69 -55.94
CA PRO A 327 -27.66 8.43 -56.72
C PRO A 327 -26.39 7.60 -56.95
N GLN A 328 -25.63 7.92 -58.01
CA GLN A 328 -24.44 7.15 -58.39
C GLN A 328 -23.34 7.15 -57.32
N GLU A 329 -23.24 8.21 -56.50
CA GLU A 329 -22.24 8.28 -55.43
C GLU A 329 -22.66 7.60 -54.12
N ILE A 330 -23.84 6.97 -54.06
CA ILE A 330 -24.35 6.41 -52.80
C ILE A 330 -23.40 5.37 -52.19
N GLU A 331 -22.71 4.59 -53.04
CA GLU A 331 -21.73 3.61 -52.60
C GLU A 331 -20.56 4.30 -51.87
N THR A 332 -20.04 5.38 -52.43
CA THR A 332 -18.97 6.18 -51.82
C THR A 332 -19.43 6.81 -50.51
N ILE A 333 -20.64 7.37 -50.48
CA ILE A 333 -21.21 8.00 -49.28
C ILE A 333 -21.41 6.96 -48.18
N ALA A 334 -22.16 5.88 -48.46
CA ALA A 334 -22.45 4.83 -47.49
C ALA A 334 -21.17 4.15 -46.99
N THR A 335 -20.17 3.96 -47.85
CA THR A 335 -18.86 3.39 -47.45
C THR A 335 -18.10 4.34 -46.52
N LYS A 336 -17.95 5.63 -46.88
CA LYS A 336 -17.23 6.59 -46.01
C LYS A 336 -17.92 6.77 -44.66
N MET A 337 -19.25 6.87 -44.67
CA MET A 337 -20.06 7.03 -43.46
C MET A 337 -20.03 5.76 -42.59
N GLY A 338 -20.25 4.59 -43.18
CA GLY A 338 -20.19 3.31 -42.48
C GLY A 338 -18.84 3.07 -41.83
N ASN A 339 -17.74 3.36 -42.54
CA ASN A 339 -16.39 3.23 -41.99
C ASN A 339 -16.12 4.25 -40.86
N ALA A 340 -16.61 5.49 -40.98
CA ALA A 340 -16.45 6.51 -39.94
C ALA A 340 -17.20 6.15 -38.65
N PHE A 341 -18.41 5.60 -38.78
CA PHE A 341 -19.16 5.03 -37.66
C PHE A 341 -18.43 3.84 -37.05
N GLU A 342 -18.03 2.86 -37.87
CA GLU A 342 -17.36 1.64 -37.40
C GLU A 342 -16.12 1.95 -36.56
N GLN A 343 -15.25 2.85 -37.04
CA GLN A 343 -14.06 3.26 -36.29
C GLN A 343 -14.40 3.85 -34.91
N SER A 344 -15.45 4.66 -34.85
CA SER A 344 -15.89 5.31 -33.61
C SER A 344 -16.60 4.32 -32.67
N TYR A 345 -17.38 3.40 -33.23
CA TYR A 345 -18.09 2.37 -32.49
C TYR A 345 -17.13 1.33 -31.90
N ILE A 346 -16.11 0.89 -32.65
CA ILE A 346 -15.03 0.04 -32.12
C ILE A 346 -14.35 0.75 -30.94
N ARG A 347 -14.02 2.03 -31.07
CA ARG A 347 -13.43 2.80 -29.97
C ARG A 347 -14.35 2.91 -28.76
N PHE A 348 -15.65 3.07 -28.97
CA PHE A 348 -16.65 3.06 -27.90
C PHE A 348 -16.66 1.71 -27.16
N LEU A 349 -16.66 0.59 -27.90
CA LEU A 349 -16.57 -0.75 -27.31
C LEU A 349 -15.24 -0.96 -26.56
N ASP A 350 -14.13 -0.52 -27.13
CA ASP A 350 -12.81 -0.59 -26.48
C ASP A 350 -12.77 0.23 -25.18
N LEU A 351 -13.41 1.41 -25.16
CA LEU A 351 -13.54 2.24 -23.96
C LEU A 351 -14.41 1.57 -22.90
N GLN A 352 -15.58 1.03 -23.28
CA GLN A 352 -16.46 0.27 -22.37
C GLN A 352 -15.70 -0.91 -21.74
N LYS A 353 -14.96 -1.67 -22.57
CA LYS A 353 -14.13 -2.78 -22.11
C LYS A 353 -13.00 -2.32 -21.19
N ALA A 354 -12.33 -1.21 -21.52
CA ALA A 354 -11.27 -0.64 -20.70
C ALA A 354 -11.80 -0.11 -19.35
N GLU A 355 -12.99 0.47 -19.32
CA GLU A 355 -13.68 0.90 -18.10
C GLU A 355 -14.04 -0.30 -17.22
N GLN A 356 -14.65 -1.34 -17.81
CA GLN A 356 -14.95 -2.58 -17.10
C GLN A 356 -13.69 -3.26 -16.56
N GLN A 357 -12.63 -3.32 -17.35
CA GLN A 357 -11.34 -3.87 -16.92
C GLN A 357 -10.68 -3.02 -15.81
N THR A 358 -10.82 -1.69 -15.87
CA THR A 358 -10.35 -0.77 -14.83
C THR A 358 -11.13 -0.98 -13.53
N TYR A 359 -12.44 -1.16 -13.62
CA TYR A 359 -13.29 -1.47 -12.47
C TYR A 359 -12.92 -2.82 -11.85
N GLU A 360 -12.77 -3.86 -12.65
CA GLU A 360 -12.34 -5.20 -12.17
C GLU A 360 -10.95 -5.15 -11.54
N SER A 361 -10.02 -4.38 -12.12
CA SER A 361 -8.68 -4.17 -11.53
C SER A 361 -8.75 -3.46 -10.18
N LYS A 362 -9.69 -2.51 -9.98
CA LYS A 362 -9.93 -1.88 -8.67
C LYS A 362 -10.48 -2.88 -7.67
N VAL A 363 -11.40 -3.77 -8.08
CA VAL A 363 -11.94 -4.83 -7.21
C VAL A 363 -10.81 -5.76 -6.76
N GLU A 364 -9.99 -6.29 -7.68
CA GLU A 364 -8.85 -7.14 -7.31
C GLU A 364 -7.84 -6.42 -6.42
N ALA A 365 -7.50 -5.17 -6.71
CA ALA A 365 -6.59 -4.40 -5.85
C ALA A 365 -7.14 -4.23 -4.42
N SER A 366 -8.47 -4.11 -4.28
CA SER A 366 -9.14 -4.00 -2.99
C SER A 366 -9.13 -5.33 -2.23
N LEU A 367 -9.42 -6.44 -2.92
CA LEU A 367 -9.31 -7.79 -2.36
C LEU A 367 -7.87 -8.09 -1.90
N GLU A 368 -6.87 -7.70 -2.68
CA GLU A 368 -5.46 -7.94 -2.35
C GLU A 368 -4.99 -7.13 -1.14
N ARG A 369 -5.51 -5.91 -0.94
CA ARG A 369 -5.26 -5.14 0.29
C ARG A 369 -5.80 -5.88 1.52
N VAL A 370 -7.02 -6.40 1.46
CA VAL A 370 -7.60 -7.18 2.56
C VAL A 370 -6.82 -8.47 2.79
N ARG A 371 -6.44 -9.20 1.73
CA ARG A 371 -5.57 -10.39 1.84
C ARG A 371 -4.22 -10.06 2.45
N GLY A 372 -3.63 -8.91 2.11
CA GLY A 372 -2.37 -8.45 2.67
C GLY A 372 -2.44 -8.21 4.18
N ILE A 373 -3.53 -7.59 4.66
CA ILE A 373 -3.77 -7.41 6.10
C ILE A 373 -3.98 -8.76 6.78
N ALA A 374 -4.76 -9.66 6.17
CA ALA A 374 -4.94 -11.03 6.67
C ALA A 374 -3.62 -11.82 6.73
N ALA A 375 -2.74 -11.64 5.75
CA ALA A 375 -1.43 -12.26 5.73
C ALA A 375 -0.46 -11.70 6.78
N ALA A 376 -0.71 -10.49 7.28
CA ALA A 376 0.08 -9.81 8.29
C ALA A 376 -0.42 -10.06 9.73
N MET A 377 -1.50 -10.83 9.92
CA MET A 377 -2.01 -11.20 11.25
C MET A 377 -0.94 -11.89 12.10
N ASN A 378 -0.74 -11.38 13.31
CA ASN A 378 0.14 -11.95 14.33
C ASN A 378 -0.60 -12.38 15.59
N HIS A 379 -1.75 -11.77 15.87
CA HIS A 379 -2.58 -12.06 17.04
C HIS A 379 -4.03 -12.34 16.64
N SER A 380 -4.74 -13.07 17.49
CA SER A 380 -6.15 -13.34 17.28
C SER A 380 -7.00 -12.07 17.20
N ASP A 381 -6.59 -11.01 17.90
CA ASP A 381 -7.33 -9.74 17.95
C ASP A 381 -7.26 -8.95 16.61
N ASP A 382 -6.39 -9.36 15.68
CA ASP A 382 -6.22 -8.74 14.36
C ASP A 382 -7.40 -9.03 13.41
N LEU A 383 -8.24 -10.04 13.71
CA LEU A 383 -9.39 -10.41 12.86
C LEU A 383 -10.38 -9.24 12.70
N ARG A 384 -10.54 -8.42 13.75
CA ARG A 384 -11.36 -7.21 13.74
C ARG A 384 -10.87 -6.20 12.70
N GLN A 385 -9.56 -5.96 12.65
CA GLN A 385 -8.95 -4.99 11.73
C GLN A 385 -9.17 -5.39 10.26
N ILE A 386 -9.22 -6.70 9.98
CA ILE A 386 -9.48 -7.22 8.64
C ILE A 386 -10.92 -6.99 8.24
N ALA A 387 -11.86 -7.29 9.14
CA ALA A 387 -13.27 -7.02 8.88
C ALA A 387 -13.51 -5.52 8.63
N GLU A 388 -12.92 -4.64 9.43
CA GLU A 388 -12.98 -3.19 9.24
C GLU A 388 -12.38 -2.74 7.90
N ALA A 389 -11.19 -3.25 7.55
CA ALA A 389 -10.56 -2.95 6.28
C ALA A 389 -11.40 -3.44 5.08
N MET A 390 -11.91 -4.67 5.15
CA MET A 390 -12.78 -5.25 4.13
C MET A 390 -14.01 -4.39 3.87
N PHE A 391 -14.64 -3.93 4.94
CA PHE A 391 -15.82 -3.09 4.89
C PHE A 391 -15.57 -1.71 4.29
N LYS A 392 -14.42 -1.11 4.60
CA LYS A 392 -14.00 0.15 4.00
C LYS A 392 -13.68 0.01 2.51
N GLU A 393 -13.10 -1.11 2.11
CA GLU A 393 -12.81 -1.42 0.70
C GLU A 393 -14.09 -1.63 -0.11
N MET A 394 -15.12 -2.28 0.46
CA MET A 394 -16.43 -2.41 -0.18
C MET A 394 -17.10 -1.04 -0.41
N GLU A 395 -17.03 -0.14 0.57
CA GLU A 395 -17.57 1.22 0.45
C GLU A 395 -16.86 2.02 -0.66
N MET A 396 -15.53 1.91 -0.76
CA MET A 396 -14.75 2.54 -1.84
C MET A 396 -15.12 2.01 -3.24
N LEU A 397 -15.58 0.76 -3.33
CA LEU A 397 -16.08 0.16 -4.57
C LEU A 397 -17.53 0.58 -4.89
N LYS A 398 -18.14 1.46 -4.07
CA LYS A 398 -19.53 1.91 -4.18
C LYS A 398 -20.55 0.76 -4.17
N ILE A 399 -20.18 -0.34 -3.54
CA ILE A 399 -21.12 -1.36 -3.11
C ILE A 399 -21.78 -0.70 -1.91
N ASN A 400 -22.96 -0.11 -2.11
CA ASN A 400 -23.69 0.62 -1.07
C ASN A 400 -24.86 -0.22 -0.53
N PRO A 401 -24.64 -1.32 0.21
CA PRO A 401 -25.71 -1.91 1.01
C PRO A 401 -26.13 -0.91 2.08
N LEU A 402 -27.39 -0.97 2.46
CA LEU A 402 -27.94 -0.29 3.63
C LEU A 402 -27.20 -0.72 4.90
N ARG A 403 -26.78 -1.99 4.93
CA ARG A 403 -26.09 -2.61 6.05
C ARG A 403 -25.37 -3.86 5.58
N TYR A 404 -24.20 -4.13 6.14
CA TYR A 404 -23.49 -5.38 5.92
C TYR A 404 -22.68 -5.76 7.15
N GLY A 405 -22.33 -7.04 7.24
CA GLY A 405 -21.65 -7.57 8.41
C GLY A 405 -21.29 -9.04 8.25
N LEU A 406 -20.73 -9.61 9.30
CA LEU A 406 -20.31 -11.01 9.37
C LEU A 406 -21.09 -11.72 10.48
N GLY A 407 -21.57 -12.92 10.19
CA GLY A 407 -22.20 -13.81 11.16
C GLY A 407 -21.33 -15.06 11.34
N MET A 408 -20.71 -15.24 12.50
CA MET A 408 -19.90 -16.44 12.79
C MET A 408 -20.81 -17.54 13.32
N ILE A 409 -20.97 -18.63 12.55
CA ILE A 409 -22.01 -19.64 12.81
C ILE A 409 -21.43 -20.76 13.66
N ASN A 410 -22.09 -21.05 14.78
CA ASN A 410 -21.83 -22.24 15.59
C ASN A 410 -22.83 -23.35 15.24
N GLY A 411 -22.33 -24.42 14.61
CA GLY A 411 -23.16 -25.55 14.18
C GLY A 411 -23.78 -26.37 15.33
N GLU A 412 -23.21 -26.34 16.54
CA GLU A 412 -23.76 -27.07 17.69
C GLU A 412 -24.95 -26.35 18.30
N THR A 413 -24.84 -25.04 18.50
CA THR A 413 -25.90 -24.22 19.11
C THR A 413 -26.92 -23.71 18.08
N LYS A 414 -26.57 -23.71 16.79
CA LYS A 414 -27.34 -23.09 15.70
C LYS A 414 -27.56 -21.59 15.92
N GLU A 415 -26.56 -20.95 16.51
CA GLU A 415 -26.51 -19.51 16.75
C GLU A 415 -25.37 -18.90 15.93
N ALA A 416 -25.54 -17.64 15.54
CA ALA A 416 -24.51 -16.85 14.89
C ALA A 416 -24.09 -15.67 15.77
N GLU A 417 -22.79 -15.49 15.97
CA GLU A 417 -22.24 -14.27 16.54
C GLU A 417 -22.24 -13.18 15.47
N ILE A 418 -22.96 -12.09 15.71
CA ILE A 418 -23.19 -11.03 14.73
C ILE A 418 -22.19 -9.91 14.94
N TRP A 419 -21.47 -9.61 13.87
CA TRP A 419 -20.57 -8.49 13.73
C TRP A 419 -21.14 -7.58 12.64
N ALA A 420 -21.30 -6.29 12.92
CA ALA A 420 -21.76 -5.32 11.93
C ALA A 420 -20.99 -4.01 12.06
N SER A 421 -20.91 -3.27 10.96
CA SER A 421 -20.41 -1.89 10.95
C SER A 421 -21.53 -0.91 11.34
N ASN A 422 -21.14 0.23 11.93
CA ASN A 422 -22.04 1.35 12.14
C ASN A 422 -22.10 2.22 10.87
N VAL A 423 -23.30 2.61 10.45
CA VAL A 423 -23.54 3.22 9.11
C VAL A 423 -23.19 4.73 9.09
N ASP A 424 -23.11 5.39 10.25
CA ASP A 424 -22.97 6.86 10.31
C ASP A 424 -21.52 7.40 10.19
N ASP A 425 -20.48 6.59 10.44
CA ASP A 425 -19.08 7.06 10.37
C ASP A 425 -18.06 6.05 9.82
N GLY A 426 -18.50 4.84 9.44
CA GLY A 426 -17.61 3.78 8.93
C GLY A 426 -16.56 3.32 9.96
N SER A 427 -16.71 3.69 11.23
CA SER A 427 -15.78 3.37 12.29
C SER A 427 -16.43 2.43 13.31
N TYR A 428 -15.68 1.37 13.63
CA TYR A 428 -15.96 0.31 14.60
C TYR A 428 -16.93 -0.81 14.18
N LEU A 429 -16.36 -2.01 14.01
CA LEU A 429 -17.06 -3.27 14.25
C LEU A 429 -17.04 -3.55 15.75
N ASP A 430 -18.17 -3.85 16.36
CA ASP A 430 -18.19 -4.57 17.64
C ASP A 430 -19.02 -5.84 17.51
N MET A 431 -18.76 -6.82 18.36
CA MET A 431 -19.63 -8.00 18.47
C MET A 431 -20.95 -7.52 19.10
N LEU A 432 -22.01 -7.55 18.32
CA LEU A 432 -23.32 -6.98 18.69
C LEU A 432 -24.16 -7.94 19.53
N GLY A 433 -23.93 -9.24 19.37
CA GLY A 433 -24.57 -10.29 20.14
C GLY A 433 -24.72 -11.59 19.37
N THR A 434 -25.40 -12.56 19.97
CA THR A 434 -25.75 -13.82 19.33
C THR A 434 -27.17 -13.80 18.81
N LEU A 435 -27.36 -14.35 17.61
CA LEU A 435 -28.67 -14.50 16.98
C LEU A 435 -28.92 -15.98 16.69
N SER A 436 -30.01 -16.52 17.22
CA SER A 436 -30.45 -17.86 16.84
C SER A 436 -30.80 -17.88 15.34
N LEU A 437 -30.38 -18.91 14.61
CA LEU A 437 -30.66 -19.02 13.18
C LEU A 437 -31.99 -19.72 12.88
N THR A 438 -32.66 -20.28 13.88
CA THR A 438 -33.85 -21.14 13.67
C THR A 438 -35.19 -20.43 13.83
N TRP A 439 -35.21 -19.19 14.33
CA TRP A 439 -36.47 -18.50 14.65
C TRP A 439 -37.09 -17.76 13.45
N HIS A 440 -36.34 -17.49 12.39
CA HIS A 440 -36.80 -16.74 11.21
C HIS A 440 -36.59 -17.56 9.92
N PRO A 441 -37.56 -17.59 8.98
CA PRO A 441 -37.44 -18.34 7.72
C PRO A 441 -36.18 -18.01 6.91
N MET A 442 -35.87 -16.71 6.78
CA MET A 442 -34.61 -16.23 6.18
C MET A 442 -33.37 -16.87 6.84
N LEU A 443 -33.26 -16.80 8.18
CA LEU A 443 -32.08 -17.30 8.89
C LEU A 443 -31.98 -18.83 8.84
N GLN A 444 -33.13 -19.52 8.81
CA GLN A 444 -33.16 -20.97 8.64
C GLN A 444 -32.59 -21.35 7.27
N LYS A 445 -32.95 -20.62 6.20
CA LYS A 445 -32.34 -20.83 4.87
C LYS A 445 -30.83 -20.58 4.88
N VAL A 446 -30.35 -19.58 5.64
CA VAL A 446 -28.91 -19.32 5.78
C VAL A 446 -28.22 -20.49 6.47
N LEU A 447 -28.81 -21.04 7.54
CA LEU A 447 -28.29 -22.22 8.23
C LEU A 447 -28.25 -23.43 7.29
N ASP A 448 -29.35 -23.69 6.58
CA ASP A 448 -29.45 -24.81 5.64
C ASP A 448 -28.40 -24.67 4.50
N ALA A 449 -28.19 -23.46 3.98
CA ALA A 449 -27.20 -23.18 2.95
C ALA A 449 -25.75 -23.28 3.45
N TRP A 450 -25.51 -22.91 4.71
CA TRP A 450 -24.21 -23.09 5.37
C TRP A 450 -23.91 -24.59 5.60
N GLU A 451 -24.88 -25.37 6.10
CA GLU A 451 -24.77 -26.82 6.27
C GLU A 451 -24.56 -27.56 4.94
N ALA A 452 -25.23 -27.09 3.86
CA ALA A 452 -25.14 -27.66 2.52
C ALA A 452 -23.85 -27.30 1.75
N GLN A 453 -22.93 -26.56 2.36
CA GLN A 453 -21.66 -26.11 1.77
C GLN A 453 -21.80 -25.17 0.56
N HIS A 454 -22.10 -23.91 0.89
CA HIS A 454 -21.88 -22.69 0.09
C HIS A 454 -22.80 -22.49 -1.13
N GLN A 455 -24.09 -22.28 -0.87
CA GLN A 455 -24.96 -21.53 -1.79
C GLN A 455 -25.23 -20.12 -1.25
N GLU A 456 -25.21 -19.12 -2.13
CA GLU A 456 -25.67 -17.79 -1.76
C GLU A 456 -27.18 -17.80 -1.51
N VAL A 457 -27.61 -17.04 -0.51
CA VAL A 457 -29.03 -16.93 -0.15
C VAL A 457 -29.44 -15.49 -0.32
N ILE A 458 -30.41 -15.24 -1.19
CA ILE A 458 -31.07 -13.94 -1.34
C ILE A 458 -32.49 -14.11 -0.83
N TYR A 459 -32.89 -13.24 0.08
CA TYR A 459 -34.21 -13.26 0.71
C TYR A 459 -34.83 -11.87 0.66
N GLU A 460 -36.06 -11.78 0.17
CA GLU A 460 -36.85 -10.56 0.15
C GLU A 460 -37.62 -10.41 1.47
N LEU A 461 -37.41 -9.30 2.18
CA LEU A 461 -38.11 -8.93 3.42
C LEU A 461 -39.05 -7.75 3.12
N LYS A 462 -40.34 -7.90 3.43
CA LYS A 462 -41.34 -6.84 3.25
C LYS A 462 -42.48 -6.91 4.26
N GLY A 463 -43.11 -5.76 4.49
CA GLY A 463 -44.29 -5.61 5.35
C GLY A 463 -44.07 -6.20 6.74
N LYS A 464 -45.05 -6.98 7.22
CA LYS A 464 -45.03 -7.52 8.58
C LYS A 464 -43.81 -8.40 8.91
N GLU A 465 -43.30 -9.18 7.95
CA GLU A 465 -42.12 -10.04 8.18
C GLU A 465 -40.86 -9.20 8.45
N LEU A 466 -40.68 -8.11 7.69
CA LEU A 466 -39.58 -7.16 7.90
C LEU A 466 -39.67 -6.52 9.29
N SER A 467 -40.87 -6.07 9.68
CA SER A 467 -41.12 -5.50 11.01
C SER A 467 -40.83 -6.50 12.14
N ASP A 468 -41.36 -7.72 12.05
CA ASP A 468 -41.14 -8.77 13.04
C ASP A 468 -39.63 -9.11 13.18
N TYR A 469 -38.89 -9.05 12.06
CA TYR A 469 -37.44 -9.24 12.07
C TYR A 469 -36.72 -8.12 12.84
N TYR A 470 -37.00 -6.85 12.51
CA TYR A 470 -36.33 -5.70 13.13
C TYR A 470 -36.76 -5.44 14.57
N GLN A 471 -37.94 -5.88 15.01
CA GLN A 471 -38.34 -5.84 16.42
C GLN A 471 -37.47 -6.77 17.29
N LYS A 472 -37.02 -7.91 16.73
CA LYS A 472 -36.12 -8.84 17.43
C LYS A 472 -34.64 -8.50 17.29
N VAL A 473 -34.22 -7.96 16.15
CA VAL A 473 -32.82 -7.60 15.91
C VAL A 473 -32.46 -6.23 16.48
N GLY A 474 -33.42 -5.30 16.61
CA GLY A 474 -33.19 -3.96 17.16
C GLY A 474 -32.52 -3.93 18.54
N PRO A 475 -32.91 -4.79 19.51
CA PRO A 475 -32.20 -4.89 20.79
C PRO A 475 -30.75 -5.37 20.70
N ILE A 476 -30.40 -6.13 19.66
CA ILE A 476 -29.04 -6.64 19.40
C ILE A 476 -28.21 -5.58 18.67
N ASN A 477 -28.82 -4.87 17.72
CA ASN A 477 -28.19 -3.81 16.95
C ASN A 477 -29.06 -2.54 16.99
N PRO A 478 -28.88 -1.67 18.00
CA PRO A 478 -29.69 -0.46 18.15
C PRO A 478 -29.34 0.63 17.11
N ASN A 479 -28.21 0.51 16.41
CA ASN A 479 -27.71 1.54 15.48
C ASN A 479 -28.17 1.33 14.03
N ILE A 480 -29.20 0.51 13.82
CA ILE A 480 -29.76 0.31 12.48
C ILE A 480 -30.41 1.62 12.02
N PRO A 481 -30.06 2.16 10.83
CA PRO A 481 -30.70 3.36 10.29
C PRO A 481 -32.20 3.16 10.11
N ASN A 482 -32.98 4.16 10.49
CA ASN A 482 -34.45 4.16 10.42
C ASN A 482 -35.11 2.97 11.14
N LEU A 483 -34.49 2.44 12.22
CA LEU A 483 -35.00 1.27 12.94
C LEU A 483 -36.47 1.42 13.40
N GLU A 484 -36.89 2.60 13.85
CA GLU A 484 -38.29 2.84 14.25
C GLU A 484 -39.26 2.65 13.07
N GLU A 485 -38.89 3.11 11.87
CA GLU A 485 -39.68 2.95 10.65
C GLU A 485 -39.67 1.51 10.14
N LEU A 486 -38.54 0.81 10.29
CA LEU A 486 -38.42 -0.62 9.95
C LEU A 486 -39.18 -1.53 10.94
N GLN A 487 -39.51 -1.06 12.14
CA GLN A 487 -40.29 -1.78 13.14
C GLN A 487 -41.80 -1.55 13.02
N ASP A 488 -42.21 -0.64 12.13
CA ASP A 488 -43.61 -0.37 11.83
C ASP A 488 -44.16 -1.43 10.86
N PRO A 489 -45.16 -2.23 11.25
CA PRO A 489 -45.76 -3.24 10.36
C PRO A 489 -46.50 -2.65 9.15
N ASP A 490 -46.83 -1.35 9.19
CA ASP A 490 -47.50 -0.63 8.09
C ASP A 490 -46.49 0.06 7.13
N THR A 491 -45.19 -0.21 7.29
CA THR A 491 -44.15 0.32 6.39
C THR A 491 -44.23 -0.28 4.99
N ASP A 492 -44.02 0.56 3.96
CA ASP A 492 -43.92 0.15 2.55
C ASP A 492 -42.45 -0.14 2.13
N ILE A 493 -41.56 -0.29 3.12
CA ILE A 493 -40.14 -0.58 2.88
C ILE A 493 -39.97 -2.06 2.53
N GLU A 494 -39.19 -2.30 1.48
CA GLU A 494 -38.74 -3.62 1.05
C GLU A 494 -37.20 -3.69 1.09
N GLN A 495 -36.66 -4.78 1.60
CA GLN A 495 -35.22 -5.01 1.66
C GLN A 495 -34.85 -6.42 1.21
N PHE A 496 -33.73 -6.53 0.48
CA PHE A 496 -33.14 -7.80 0.09
C PHE A 496 -31.96 -8.11 1.01
N ALA A 497 -32.06 -9.21 1.73
CA ALA A 497 -31.00 -9.74 2.57
C ALA A 497 -30.23 -10.81 1.79
N SER A 498 -28.97 -10.51 1.49
CA SER A 498 -28.05 -11.39 0.77
C SER A 498 -27.03 -11.97 1.72
N PHE A 499 -26.87 -13.29 1.70
CA PHE A 499 -25.92 -14.01 2.54
C PHE A 499 -24.98 -14.85 1.68
N PHE A 500 -23.70 -14.76 1.98
CA PHE A 500 -22.61 -15.48 1.33
C PHE A 500 -21.92 -16.35 2.39
N PRO A 501 -22.39 -17.61 2.58
CA PRO A 501 -21.82 -18.53 3.55
C PRO A 501 -20.35 -18.85 3.23
N PHE A 502 -19.56 -19.01 4.28
CA PHE A 502 -18.22 -19.56 4.28
C PHE A 502 -18.08 -20.59 5.43
N LYS A 503 -16.99 -21.36 5.49
CA LYS A 503 -16.85 -22.51 6.41
C LYS A 503 -17.18 -22.19 7.87
N SER A 504 -16.79 -21.01 8.35
CA SER A 504 -16.98 -20.61 9.75
C SER A 504 -18.19 -19.68 9.96
N GLY A 505 -18.88 -19.23 8.90
CA GLY A 505 -19.92 -18.21 9.04
C GLY A 505 -20.56 -17.76 7.73
N ALA A 506 -21.04 -16.52 7.68
CA ALA A 506 -21.56 -15.90 6.46
C ALA A 506 -21.33 -14.39 6.46
N LEU A 507 -21.00 -13.83 5.29
CA LEU A 507 -21.09 -12.39 5.04
C LEU A 507 -22.54 -12.07 4.68
N TYR A 508 -23.13 -11.05 5.31
CA TYR A 508 -24.48 -10.61 5.00
C TYR A 508 -24.50 -9.15 4.53
N ALA A 509 -25.43 -8.83 3.63
CA ALA A 509 -25.66 -7.48 3.11
C ALA A 509 -27.15 -7.25 2.87
N PHE A 510 -27.64 -6.05 3.20
CA PHE A 510 -29.04 -5.62 3.03
C PHE A 510 -29.11 -4.48 2.01
N THR A 511 -30.01 -4.56 1.02
CA THR A 511 -30.16 -3.58 -0.05
C THR A 511 -31.64 -3.23 -0.31
N ASN A 512 -31.94 -2.04 -0.85
CA ASN A 512 -33.31 -1.63 -1.23
C ASN A 512 -33.83 -2.26 -2.53
N GLY A 513 -33.11 -3.25 -3.08
CA GLY A 513 -33.42 -3.93 -4.33
C GLY A 513 -32.52 -5.15 -4.50
N GLU A 514 -32.89 -6.05 -5.41
CA GLU A 514 -32.09 -7.25 -5.67
C GLU A 514 -30.68 -6.82 -6.12
N PRO A 515 -29.61 -7.32 -5.48
CA PRO A 515 -28.26 -6.99 -5.89
C PRO A 515 -28.02 -7.49 -7.32
N GLY A 516 -27.40 -6.67 -8.17
CA GLY A 516 -26.96 -7.11 -9.50
C GLY A 516 -25.86 -8.19 -9.41
N GLU A 517 -25.67 -8.95 -10.48
CA GLU A 517 -24.68 -10.04 -10.56
C GLU A 517 -23.25 -9.59 -10.18
N ASP A 518 -22.84 -8.38 -10.58
CA ASP A 518 -21.54 -7.81 -10.21
C ASP A 518 -21.42 -7.61 -8.69
N GLY A 519 -22.48 -7.11 -8.04
CA GLY A 519 -22.52 -6.92 -6.59
C GLY A 519 -22.44 -8.25 -5.84
N LYS A 520 -23.20 -9.26 -6.30
CA LYS A 520 -23.16 -10.63 -5.74
C LYS A 520 -21.76 -11.23 -5.85
N SER A 521 -21.15 -11.12 -7.04
CA SER A 521 -19.80 -11.63 -7.32
C SER A 521 -18.75 -11.01 -6.39
N ILE A 522 -18.80 -9.68 -6.20
CA ILE A 522 -17.83 -9.00 -5.34
C ILE A 522 -18.02 -9.38 -3.86
N LEU A 523 -19.25 -9.39 -3.36
CA LEU A 523 -19.54 -9.80 -1.97
C LEU A 523 -19.06 -11.23 -1.70
N LYS A 524 -19.31 -12.16 -2.63
CA LYS A 524 -18.83 -13.54 -2.55
C LYS A 524 -17.29 -13.62 -2.50
N ARG A 525 -16.59 -12.83 -3.30
CA ARG A 525 -15.12 -12.80 -3.30
C ARG A 525 -14.56 -12.28 -1.98
N PHE A 526 -15.16 -11.25 -1.39
CA PHE A 526 -14.77 -10.76 -0.08
C PHE A 526 -15.08 -11.78 1.03
N ALA A 527 -16.23 -12.46 0.98
CA ALA A 527 -16.56 -13.54 1.91
C ALA A 527 -15.47 -14.64 1.90
N ASN A 528 -14.98 -15.02 0.72
CA ASN A 528 -13.88 -15.98 0.58
C ASN A 528 -12.54 -15.45 1.14
N VAL A 529 -12.24 -14.16 0.97
CA VAL A 529 -11.04 -13.56 1.58
C VAL A 529 -11.13 -13.59 3.11
N PHE A 530 -12.31 -13.28 3.65
CA PHE A 530 -12.54 -13.33 5.09
C PHE A 530 -12.45 -14.76 5.64
N GLU A 531 -12.93 -15.76 4.89
CA GLU A 531 -12.76 -17.17 5.26
C GLU A 531 -11.29 -17.54 5.49
N GLN A 532 -10.40 -17.09 4.60
CA GLN A 532 -8.96 -17.33 4.75
C GLN A 532 -8.39 -16.63 6.00
N ALA A 533 -8.83 -15.40 6.28
CA ALA A 533 -8.46 -14.68 7.50
C ALA A 533 -8.95 -15.42 8.76
N HIS A 534 -10.17 -15.95 8.73
CA HIS A 534 -10.73 -16.69 9.86
C HIS A 534 -10.00 -18.01 10.11
N ILE A 535 -9.66 -18.76 9.07
CA ILE A 535 -8.86 -19.99 9.21
C ILE A 535 -7.53 -19.67 9.92
N ARG A 536 -6.89 -18.56 9.54
CA ARG A 536 -5.64 -18.13 10.16
C ARG A 536 -5.82 -17.64 11.60
N TYR A 537 -6.95 -17.01 11.91
CA TYR A 537 -7.34 -16.68 13.28
C TYR A 537 -7.45 -17.95 14.15
N ASP A 538 -8.12 -18.99 13.66
CA ASP A 538 -8.27 -20.26 14.38
C ASP A 538 -6.89 -20.91 14.66
N ASP A 539 -6.01 -20.90 13.66
CA ASP A 539 -4.64 -21.40 13.79
C ASP A 539 -3.82 -20.60 14.83
N LEU A 540 -3.95 -19.26 14.83
CA LEU A 540 -3.28 -18.38 15.80
C LEU A 540 -3.79 -18.62 17.22
N GLN A 541 -5.11 -18.76 17.42
CA GLN A 541 -5.71 -19.08 18.72
C GLN A 541 -5.14 -20.39 19.30
N ILE A 542 -5.00 -21.42 18.44
CA ILE A 542 -4.40 -22.69 18.85
C ILE A 542 -2.93 -22.50 19.22
N ALA A 543 -2.17 -21.76 18.40
CA ALA A 543 -0.75 -21.50 18.63
C ALA A 543 -0.50 -20.71 19.92
N GLU A 544 -1.29 -19.67 20.20
CA GLU A 544 -1.18 -18.86 21.41
C GLU A 544 -1.50 -19.67 22.67
N LYS A 545 -2.56 -20.50 22.62
CA LYS A 545 -2.89 -21.43 23.71
C LYS A 545 -1.77 -22.43 23.98
N GLN A 546 -1.18 -23.01 22.92
CA GLN A 546 -0.04 -23.92 23.04
C GLN A 546 1.19 -23.23 23.62
N ALA A 547 1.52 -22.02 23.16
CA ALA A 547 2.64 -21.23 23.66
C ALA A 547 2.49 -20.93 25.16
N ARG A 548 1.27 -20.60 25.61
CA ARG A 548 0.96 -20.41 27.03
C ARG A 548 1.20 -21.68 27.85
N LEU A 549 0.67 -22.82 27.39
CA LEU A 549 0.85 -24.11 28.07
C LEU A 549 2.33 -24.52 28.15
N ILE A 550 3.09 -24.34 27.06
CA ILE A 550 4.52 -24.63 27.03
C ILE A 550 5.27 -23.75 28.04
N ARG A 551 4.90 -22.47 28.15
CA ARG A 551 5.51 -21.55 29.12
C ARG A 551 5.22 -21.98 30.56
N GLU A 552 3.98 -22.32 30.87
CA GLU A 552 3.59 -22.80 32.20
C GLU A 552 4.32 -24.10 32.59
N GLU A 553 4.42 -25.08 31.69
CA GLU A 553 5.17 -26.32 31.94
C GLU A 553 6.67 -26.08 32.07
N ARG A 554 7.25 -25.17 31.27
CA ARG A 554 8.66 -24.78 31.39
C ARG A 554 8.95 -24.18 32.77
N ASP A 555 8.10 -23.27 33.24
CA ASP A 555 8.28 -22.59 34.52
C ASP A 555 8.15 -23.60 35.69
N ARG A 556 7.22 -24.58 35.60
CA ARG A 556 7.17 -25.71 36.56
C ARG A 556 8.42 -26.57 36.53
N LEU A 557 8.93 -26.89 35.35
CA LEU A 557 10.12 -27.70 35.19
C LEU A 557 11.36 -27.00 35.77
N GLU A 558 11.47 -25.68 35.61
CA GLU A 558 12.56 -24.89 36.19
C GLU A 558 12.53 -24.92 37.73
N ILE A 559 11.34 -24.82 38.33
CA ILE A 559 11.17 -24.94 39.80
C ILE A 559 11.57 -26.35 40.26
N ALA A 560 11.05 -27.39 39.61
CA ALA A 560 11.36 -28.78 39.95
C ALA A 560 12.86 -29.10 39.82
N LEU A 561 13.55 -28.54 38.82
CA LEU A 561 15.00 -28.71 38.66
C LEU A 561 15.78 -28.06 39.81
N LYS A 562 15.41 -26.84 40.23
CA LYS A 562 16.06 -26.17 41.37
C LYS A 562 15.86 -26.94 42.68
N GLU A 563 14.66 -27.46 42.93
CA GLU A 563 14.38 -28.30 44.10
C GLU A 563 15.19 -29.60 44.07
N LEU A 564 15.31 -30.22 42.91
CA LEU A 564 16.10 -31.44 42.73
C LEU A 564 17.58 -31.21 43.01
N GLU A 565 18.16 -30.13 42.46
CA GLU A 565 19.56 -29.74 42.70
C GLU A 565 19.82 -29.50 44.20
N ALA A 566 18.96 -28.72 44.86
CA ALA A 566 19.09 -28.44 46.29
C ALA A 566 19.00 -29.72 47.16
N THR A 567 18.08 -30.62 46.81
CA THR A 567 17.91 -31.92 47.50
C THR A 567 19.14 -32.80 47.31
N GLN A 568 19.70 -32.84 46.10
CA GLN A 568 20.90 -33.62 45.80
C GLN A 568 22.12 -33.12 46.61
N ASP A 569 22.33 -31.81 46.67
CA ASP A 569 23.43 -31.22 47.46
C ASP A 569 23.29 -31.54 48.96
N GLN A 570 22.07 -31.47 49.49
CA GLN A 570 21.79 -31.83 50.88
C GLN A 570 22.10 -33.32 51.16
N LEU A 571 21.69 -34.22 50.27
CA LEU A 571 21.99 -35.66 50.39
C LEU A 571 23.49 -35.94 50.37
N VAL A 572 24.24 -35.28 49.48
CA VAL A 572 25.70 -35.43 49.40
C VAL A 572 26.38 -34.96 50.70
N GLN A 573 25.93 -33.85 51.30
CA GLN A 573 26.46 -33.39 52.58
C GLN A 573 26.12 -34.35 53.73
N GLN A 574 24.88 -34.86 53.78
CA GLN A 574 24.47 -35.83 54.79
C GLN A 574 25.29 -37.14 54.70
N GLU A 575 25.54 -37.65 53.49
CA GLU A 575 26.34 -38.85 53.29
C GLU A 575 27.81 -38.65 53.74
N LYS A 576 28.40 -37.49 53.41
CA LYS A 576 29.76 -37.12 53.87
C LYS A 576 29.85 -37.08 55.39
N LEU A 577 28.87 -36.46 56.06
CA LEU A 577 28.84 -36.33 57.51
C LEU A 577 28.64 -37.70 58.20
N ALA A 578 27.74 -38.53 57.67
CA ALA A 578 27.50 -39.87 58.20
C ALA A 578 28.75 -40.76 58.08
N SER A 579 29.40 -40.75 56.92
CA SER A 579 30.65 -41.49 56.68
C SER A 579 31.78 -41.02 57.60
N LEU A 580 31.94 -39.70 57.75
CA LEU A 580 32.93 -39.10 58.65
C LEU A 580 32.66 -39.48 60.12
N GLY A 581 31.40 -39.46 60.54
CA GLY A 581 30.97 -39.85 61.89
C GLY A 581 31.34 -41.31 62.21
N GLN A 582 31.03 -42.25 61.32
CA GLN A 582 31.33 -43.68 61.54
C GLN A 582 32.83 -43.98 61.61
N LEU A 583 33.63 -43.38 60.70
CA LEU A 583 35.08 -43.52 60.72
C LEU A 583 35.71 -42.92 61.98
N THR A 584 35.24 -41.73 62.37
CA THR A 584 35.74 -41.03 63.55
C THR A 584 35.49 -41.82 64.83
N ALA A 585 34.32 -42.43 64.99
CA ALA A 585 34.01 -43.25 66.16
C ALA A 585 34.92 -44.49 66.29
N GLY A 586 35.21 -45.16 65.16
CA GLY A 586 36.12 -46.31 65.13
C GLY A 586 37.55 -45.92 65.47
N ILE A 587 38.08 -44.88 64.81
CA ILE A 587 39.44 -44.38 65.04
C ILE A 587 39.61 -43.91 66.49
N ALA A 588 38.63 -43.18 67.02
CA ALA A 588 38.70 -42.67 68.38
C ALA A 588 38.74 -43.79 69.42
N HIS A 589 37.95 -44.87 69.23
CA HIS A 589 38.00 -46.02 70.11
C HIS A 589 39.38 -46.73 70.06
N GLU A 590 39.97 -46.85 68.87
CA GLU A 590 41.29 -47.46 68.69
C GLU A 590 42.44 -46.62 69.24
N ILE A 591 42.33 -45.29 69.25
CA ILE A 591 43.34 -44.38 69.83
C ILE A 591 43.20 -44.29 71.36
N LYS A 592 41.96 -44.31 71.88
CA LYS A 592 41.71 -44.20 73.33
C LYS A 592 42.35 -45.34 74.12
N ASN A 593 42.29 -46.55 73.59
CA ASN A 593 42.84 -47.74 74.25
C ASN A 593 44.34 -47.64 74.56
N PRO A 594 45.25 -47.40 73.58
CA PRO A 594 46.68 -47.22 73.85
C PRO A 594 46.98 -46.00 74.72
N LEU A 595 46.21 -44.90 74.60
CA LEU A 595 46.41 -43.71 75.43
C LEU A 595 46.14 -43.98 76.92
N ASN A 596 45.09 -44.73 77.25
CA ASN A 596 44.82 -45.14 78.63
C ASN A 596 45.99 -45.93 79.21
N PHE A 597 46.60 -46.83 78.43
CA PHE A 597 47.79 -47.55 78.87
C PHE A 597 48.97 -46.62 79.11
N VAL A 598 49.26 -45.71 78.17
CA VAL A 598 50.35 -44.73 78.31
C VAL A 598 50.17 -43.84 79.55
N ASN A 599 48.95 -43.35 79.80
CA ASN A 599 48.65 -42.52 80.96
C ASN A 599 48.79 -43.30 82.28
N ASN A 600 48.22 -44.50 82.36
CA ASN A 600 48.28 -45.33 83.57
C ASN A 600 49.71 -45.77 83.89
N PHE A 601 50.49 -46.18 82.88
CA PHE A 601 51.89 -46.59 83.09
C PHE A 601 52.79 -45.41 83.46
N SER A 602 52.56 -44.23 82.88
CA SER A 602 53.34 -43.04 83.26
C SER A 602 53.04 -42.60 84.69
N GLU A 603 51.78 -42.62 85.11
CA GLU A 603 51.38 -42.31 86.49
C GLU A 603 51.96 -43.33 87.48
N LEU A 604 51.79 -44.63 87.23
CA LEU A 604 52.39 -45.69 88.05
C LEU A 604 53.91 -45.60 88.11
N SER A 605 54.57 -45.23 87.01
CA SER A 605 56.03 -45.08 86.99
C SER A 605 56.50 -43.88 87.82
N VAL A 606 55.70 -42.82 87.92
CA VAL A 606 55.97 -41.70 88.84
C VAL A 606 55.87 -42.17 90.29
N GLU A 607 54.85 -42.96 90.64
CA GLU A 607 54.73 -43.57 91.97
C GLU A 607 55.93 -44.46 92.32
N LEU A 608 56.38 -45.30 91.38
CA LEU A 608 57.58 -46.14 91.57
C LEU A 608 58.87 -45.34 91.75
N ILE A 609 58.99 -44.16 91.12
CA ILE A 609 60.13 -43.26 91.34
C ILE A 609 60.07 -42.68 92.75
N ASP A 610 58.89 -42.31 93.23
CA ASP A 610 58.72 -41.82 94.60
C ASP A 610 59.06 -42.92 95.62
N GLU A 611 58.63 -44.16 95.40
CA GLU A 611 59.03 -45.32 96.21
C GLU A 611 60.55 -45.56 96.18
N ALA A 612 61.17 -45.51 94.99
CA ALA A 612 62.62 -45.66 94.83
C ALA A 612 63.39 -44.54 95.57
N ARG A 613 62.88 -43.29 95.56
CA ARG A 613 63.44 -42.19 96.34
C ARG A 613 63.37 -42.47 97.84
N GLU A 614 62.26 -43.03 98.34
CA GLU A 614 62.13 -43.40 99.74
C GLU A 614 63.14 -44.48 100.16
N GLU A 615 63.29 -45.55 99.37
CA GLU A 615 64.29 -46.59 99.63
C GLU A 615 65.73 -46.05 99.57
N ILE A 616 66.06 -45.23 98.56
CA ILE A 616 67.37 -44.58 98.45
C ILE A 616 67.62 -43.68 99.66
N LYS A 617 66.63 -42.93 100.13
CA LYS A 617 66.73 -42.09 101.34
C LYS A 617 66.98 -42.95 102.58
N GLU A 618 66.32 -44.10 102.70
CA GLU A 618 66.56 -45.05 103.80
C GLU A 618 67.99 -45.63 103.76
N ILE A 619 68.47 -46.07 102.58
CA ILE A 619 69.82 -46.60 102.39
C ILE A 619 70.88 -45.52 102.67
N ASN A 620 70.70 -44.32 102.13
CA ASN A 620 71.60 -43.19 102.36
C ASN A 620 71.66 -42.83 103.85
N SER A 621 70.54 -42.92 104.58
CA SER A 621 70.52 -42.71 106.03
C SER A 621 71.27 -43.80 106.82
N LYS A 622 71.23 -45.07 106.36
CA LYS A 622 71.90 -46.21 107.00
C LYS A 622 73.41 -46.27 106.73
N PHE A 623 73.85 -45.87 105.54
CA PHE A 623 75.24 -46.02 105.08
C PHE A 623 75.99 -44.69 104.87
N ASN A 624 75.33 -43.55 105.08
CA ASN A 624 75.88 -42.19 104.98
C ASN A 624 76.53 -41.88 103.60
N ILE A 625 75.91 -42.37 102.53
CA ILE A 625 76.31 -42.13 101.14
C ILE A 625 75.44 -40.99 100.61
N GLN A 626 76.04 -39.96 100.01
CA GLN A 626 75.31 -38.92 99.28
C GLN A 626 75.48 -39.17 97.78
N ASN A 627 74.41 -39.59 97.11
CA ASN A 627 74.39 -39.82 95.66
C ASN A 627 73.52 -38.75 94.98
N LEU A 628 74.07 -37.53 94.82
CA LEU A 628 73.38 -36.41 94.17
C LEU A 628 73.01 -36.73 92.70
N GLU A 629 73.90 -37.37 91.95
CA GLU A 629 73.69 -37.70 90.53
C GLU A 629 72.51 -38.68 90.30
N LEU A 630 72.23 -39.58 91.24
CA LEU A 630 71.11 -40.52 91.13
C LEU A 630 69.77 -39.82 91.39
N SER A 631 69.75 -38.83 92.28
CA SER A 631 68.55 -38.02 92.53
C SER A 631 68.20 -37.18 91.31
N ASP A 632 69.19 -36.52 90.70
CA ASP A 632 68.99 -35.71 89.50
C ASP A 632 68.45 -36.58 88.33
N LEU A 633 68.94 -37.81 88.18
CA LEU A 633 68.44 -38.75 87.16
C LEU A 633 66.98 -39.17 87.42
N LEU A 634 66.60 -39.39 88.68
CA LEU A 634 65.21 -39.70 89.04
C LEU A 634 64.29 -38.50 88.79
N ASP A 635 64.74 -37.28 89.07
CA ASP A 635 64.02 -36.02 88.78
C ASP A 635 63.79 -35.85 87.26
N ASP A 636 64.81 -36.16 86.45
CA ASP A 636 64.70 -36.12 84.98
C ASP A 636 63.71 -37.17 84.45
N ILE A 637 63.73 -38.41 84.97
CA ILE A 637 62.79 -39.46 84.58
C ILE A 637 61.37 -39.09 85.00
N GLU A 638 61.17 -38.61 86.23
CA GLU A 638 59.86 -38.15 86.71
C GLU A 638 59.32 -37.01 85.84
N THR A 639 60.15 -36.01 85.52
CA THR A 639 59.78 -34.90 84.66
C THR A 639 59.33 -35.38 83.28
N ASN A 640 60.05 -36.36 82.70
CA ASN A 640 59.67 -36.95 81.42
C ASN A 640 58.36 -37.74 81.50
N LEU A 641 58.15 -38.52 82.56
CA LEU A 641 56.91 -39.28 82.76
C LEU A 641 55.70 -38.37 83.00
N ARG A 642 55.86 -37.29 83.78
CA ARG A 642 54.82 -36.27 83.96
C ARG A 642 54.45 -35.61 82.63
N LYS A 643 55.43 -35.27 81.79
CA LYS A 643 55.16 -34.77 80.43
C LYS A 643 54.44 -35.79 79.56
N ILE A 644 54.81 -37.07 79.62
CA ILE A 644 54.11 -38.15 78.89
C ILE A 644 52.66 -38.23 79.34
N HIS A 645 52.40 -38.21 80.65
CA HIS A 645 51.05 -38.24 81.21
C HIS A 645 50.23 -37.00 80.82
N GLU A 646 50.81 -35.81 80.87
CA GLU A 646 50.15 -34.57 80.42
C GLU A 646 49.76 -34.64 78.94
N HIS A 647 50.68 -35.07 78.08
CA HIS A 647 50.42 -35.18 76.64
C HIS A 647 49.44 -36.30 76.31
N GLY A 648 49.49 -37.44 77.01
CA GLY A 648 48.53 -38.52 76.83
C GLY A 648 47.14 -38.17 77.33
N THR A 649 47.02 -37.40 78.43
CA THR A 649 45.75 -36.85 78.92
C THR A 649 45.17 -35.85 77.92
N ARG A 650 46.02 -35.02 77.31
CA ARG A 650 45.59 -34.12 76.22
C ARG A 650 45.05 -34.91 75.03
N ALA A 651 45.77 -35.94 74.60
CA ALA A 651 45.31 -36.77 73.49
C ALA A 651 43.97 -37.47 73.82
N ASP A 652 43.76 -37.94 75.06
CA ASP A 652 42.49 -38.52 75.50
C ASP A 652 41.35 -37.48 75.44
N SER A 653 41.61 -36.24 75.87
CA SER A 653 40.62 -35.15 75.77
C SER A 653 40.25 -34.81 74.32
N ILE A 654 41.22 -34.82 73.41
CA ILE A 654 40.98 -34.57 71.98
C ILE A 654 40.15 -35.70 71.38
N VAL A 655 40.49 -36.96 71.67
CA VAL A 655 39.75 -38.14 71.22
C VAL A 655 38.33 -38.17 71.77
N LYS A 656 38.13 -37.78 73.02
CA LYS A 656 36.80 -37.65 73.64
C LYS A 656 35.97 -36.58 72.94
N SER A 657 36.53 -35.39 72.71
CA SER A 657 35.84 -34.34 71.94
C SER A 657 35.57 -34.74 70.49
N MET A 658 36.45 -35.53 69.87
CA MET A 658 36.25 -36.09 68.52
C MET A 658 35.08 -37.08 68.49
N LEU A 659 34.93 -37.93 69.52
CA LEU A 659 33.76 -38.82 69.70
C LEU A 659 32.47 -38.05 69.93
N GLU A 660 32.53 -36.98 70.73
CA GLU A 660 31.40 -36.09 70.97
C GLU A 660 30.97 -35.36 69.68
N HIS A 661 31.89 -35.07 68.77
CA HIS A 661 31.59 -34.50 67.46
C HIS A 661 30.99 -35.53 66.49
N SER A 662 31.49 -36.76 66.51
CA SER A 662 31.02 -37.87 65.65
C SER A 662 29.64 -38.41 66.05
N ARG A 663 29.31 -38.37 67.35
CA ARG A 663 27.96 -38.60 67.85
C ARG A 663 27.09 -37.38 67.53
N GLY A 664 26.62 -37.28 66.28
CA GLY A 664 25.44 -36.49 65.99
C GLY A 664 24.31 -37.00 66.88
N GLY A 665 23.67 -36.11 67.65
CA GLY A 665 22.56 -36.48 68.51
C GLY A 665 21.50 -37.21 67.68
N SER A 666 21.13 -38.44 68.05
CA SER A 666 19.99 -39.14 67.45
C SER A 666 18.65 -38.59 67.94
N GLY A 667 18.66 -37.40 68.52
CA GLY A 667 17.51 -36.77 69.15
C GLY A 667 16.52 -36.31 68.08
N LYS A 668 15.24 -36.46 68.40
CA LYS A 668 14.18 -35.79 67.63
C LYS A 668 14.03 -34.37 68.18
N MET A 669 13.70 -33.43 67.29
CA MET A 669 13.28 -32.09 67.70
C MET A 669 11.99 -32.23 68.52
N GLU A 670 12.03 -31.87 69.79
CA GLU A 670 10.88 -31.93 70.69
C GLU A 670 10.57 -30.53 71.24
N PRO A 671 9.30 -30.18 71.47
CA PRO A 671 8.94 -28.94 72.16
C PRO A 671 9.59 -28.93 73.55
N THR A 672 10.53 -28.00 73.76
CA THR A 672 11.31 -27.92 75.00
C THR A 672 11.23 -26.51 75.57
N ASP A 673 11.00 -26.39 76.88
CA ASP A 673 11.08 -25.13 77.62
C ASP A 673 12.51 -24.57 77.54
N LEU A 674 12.70 -23.57 76.68
CA LEU A 674 14.02 -23.01 76.42
C LEU A 674 14.59 -22.28 77.65
N ASN A 675 13.76 -21.52 78.36
CA ASN A 675 14.22 -20.74 79.52
C ASN A 675 14.59 -21.69 80.67
N GLY A 676 13.79 -22.74 80.89
CA GLY A 676 14.11 -23.83 81.82
C GLY A 676 15.45 -24.48 81.52
N LEU A 677 15.65 -24.88 80.25
CA LEU A 677 16.89 -25.52 79.77
C LEU A 677 18.12 -24.62 79.95
N VAL A 678 18.03 -23.36 79.48
CA VAL A 678 19.13 -22.38 79.60
C VAL A 678 19.51 -22.17 81.06
N LYS A 679 18.51 -21.94 81.93
CA LYS A 679 18.75 -21.70 83.34
C LYS A 679 19.37 -22.92 84.04
N GLU A 680 18.89 -24.13 83.76
CA GLU A 680 19.42 -25.36 84.32
C GLU A 680 20.90 -25.55 83.96
N PHE A 681 21.22 -25.48 82.67
CA PHE A 681 22.56 -25.78 82.19
C PHE A 681 23.59 -24.68 82.46
N VAL A 682 23.18 -23.40 82.49
CA VAL A 682 24.05 -22.31 82.98
C VAL A 682 24.42 -22.53 84.45
N ASN A 683 23.44 -22.87 85.31
CA ASN A 683 23.71 -23.17 86.72
C ASN A 683 24.57 -24.41 86.88
N LEU A 684 24.35 -25.45 86.08
CA LEU A 684 25.17 -26.65 86.08
C LEU A 684 26.64 -26.33 85.74
N SER A 685 26.88 -25.53 84.69
CA SER A 685 28.22 -25.07 84.34
C SER A 685 28.86 -24.24 85.45
N PHE A 686 28.10 -23.35 86.10
CA PHE A 686 28.60 -22.56 87.22
C PHE A 686 29.00 -23.42 88.42
N HIS A 687 28.18 -24.40 88.81
CA HIS A 687 28.50 -25.34 89.87
C HIS A 687 29.70 -26.22 89.51
N GLY A 688 29.79 -26.68 88.26
CA GLY A 688 30.94 -27.40 87.74
C GLY A 688 32.23 -26.58 87.84
N MET A 689 32.19 -25.30 87.46
CA MET A 689 33.31 -24.38 87.60
C MET A 689 33.71 -24.19 89.07
N ARG A 690 32.75 -24.04 89.99
CA ARG A 690 33.03 -23.89 91.43
C ARG A 690 33.63 -25.14 92.09
N ALA A 691 33.34 -26.34 91.57
CA ALA A 691 33.87 -27.61 92.07
C ALA A 691 35.24 -27.99 91.46
N GLY A 692 35.69 -27.27 90.42
CA GLY A 692 36.90 -27.58 89.67
C GLY A 692 38.20 -27.07 90.29
N LYS A 693 39.32 -27.35 89.60
CA LYS A 693 40.65 -26.80 89.94
C LYS A 693 40.64 -25.29 89.59
N ASN A 694 40.74 -24.41 90.59
CA ASN A 694 40.74 -22.94 90.51
C ASN A 694 39.36 -22.26 90.31
N PRO A 695 38.44 -22.32 91.29
CA PRO A 695 37.14 -21.67 91.21
C PRO A 695 37.24 -20.14 91.23
N ILE A 696 36.40 -19.46 90.45
CA ILE A 696 36.24 -18.00 90.46
C ILE A 696 34.84 -17.62 90.98
N ASN A 697 34.70 -16.44 91.59
CA ASN A 697 33.39 -15.93 91.98
C ASN A 697 32.80 -15.10 90.84
N VAL A 698 31.70 -15.57 90.24
CA VAL A 698 31.02 -14.93 89.11
C VAL A 698 29.62 -14.52 89.52
N ASP A 699 29.26 -13.26 89.25
CA ASP A 699 27.90 -12.77 89.39
C ASP A 699 27.08 -13.19 88.15
N MET A 700 25.97 -13.91 88.36
CA MET A 700 25.12 -14.41 87.27
C MET A 700 23.84 -13.58 87.19
N GLU A 701 23.60 -12.98 86.03
CA GLU A 701 22.41 -12.21 85.72
C GLU A 701 21.60 -12.90 84.62
N PHE A 702 20.31 -13.12 84.87
CA PHE A 702 19.37 -13.74 83.94
C PHE A 702 18.30 -12.73 83.53
N ASP A 703 18.20 -12.47 82.22
CA ASP A 703 17.16 -11.64 81.60
C ASP A 703 16.40 -12.50 80.58
N LEU A 704 15.52 -13.37 81.09
CA LEU A 704 14.84 -14.38 80.29
C LEU A 704 13.41 -13.93 79.98
N ASP A 705 13.06 -13.84 78.70
CA ASP A 705 11.72 -13.48 78.25
C ASP A 705 10.76 -14.67 78.39
N ASP A 706 9.84 -14.59 79.36
CA ASP A 706 8.83 -15.62 79.65
C ASP A 706 7.87 -15.89 78.47
N SER A 707 7.80 -15.00 77.47
CA SER A 707 6.89 -15.15 76.31
C SER A 707 7.38 -16.12 75.22
N ILE A 708 8.60 -16.65 75.35
CA ILE A 708 9.21 -17.55 74.36
C ILE A 708 8.49 -18.92 74.34
N GLY A 709 8.15 -19.46 75.51
CA GLY A 709 7.53 -20.78 75.65
C GLY A 709 8.40 -21.94 75.14
N ASP A 710 7.74 -23.01 74.67
CA ASP A 710 8.42 -24.19 74.12
C ASP A 710 8.97 -23.91 72.72
N VAL A 711 10.24 -24.28 72.50
CA VAL A 711 10.93 -24.18 71.21
C VAL A 711 11.25 -25.60 70.73
N PRO A 712 11.03 -25.94 69.44
CA PRO A 712 11.45 -27.22 68.90
C PRO A 712 12.98 -27.28 68.88
N LEU A 713 13.58 -28.15 69.70
CA LEU A 713 15.03 -28.35 69.76
C LEU A 713 15.36 -29.77 70.23
N ILE A 714 16.61 -30.20 70.01
CA ILE A 714 17.15 -31.41 70.64
C ILE A 714 17.80 -30.98 71.96
N ALA A 715 17.14 -31.26 73.09
CA ALA A 715 17.54 -30.79 74.41
C ALA A 715 18.98 -31.20 74.78
N GLU A 716 19.39 -32.42 74.42
CA GLU A 716 20.74 -32.92 74.65
C GLU A 716 21.80 -32.10 73.89
N ASP A 717 21.55 -31.79 72.62
CA ASP A 717 22.48 -31.00 71.81
C ASP A 717 22.57 -29.56 72.30
N PHE A 718 21.43 -28.94 72.64
CA PHE A 718 21.41 -27.58 73.18
C PHE A 718 22.01 -27.47 74.58
N SER A 719 21.90 -28.51 75.42
CA SER A 719 22.60 -28.55 76.71
C SER A 719 24.12 -28.46 76.54
N ARG A 720 24.67 -29.15 75.53
CA ARG A 720 26.10 -29.10 75.19
C ARG A 720 26.52 -27.73 74.69
N VAL A 721 25.69 -27.09 73.87
CA VAL A 721 25.90 -25.72 73.40
C VAL A 721 26.02 -24.77 74.59
N ILE A 722 25.04 -24.77 75.50
CA ILE A 722 25.00 -23.89 76.67
C ILE A 722 26.23 -24.12 77.56
N ILE A 723 26.55 -25.39 77.86
CA ILE A 723 27.69 -25.75 78.70
C ILE A 723 29.00 -25.25 78.09
N ASN A 724 29.21 -25.46 76.79
CA ASN A 724 30.42 -25.06 76.10
C ASN A 724 30.60 -23.53 76.09
N LEU A 725 29.52 -22.79 75.82
CA LEU A 725 29.57 -21.33 75.82
C LEU A 725 29.84 -20.77 77.22
N CYS A 726 29.18 -21.30 78.25
CA CYS A 726 29.40 -20.88 79.64
C CYS A 726 30.82 -21.20 80.12
N ASN A 727 31.36 -22.37 79.79
CA ASN A 727 32.73 -22.74 80.17
C ASN A 727 33.76 -21.82 79.50
N ASN A 728 33.56 -21.48 78.22
CA ASN A 728 34.41 -20.51 77.52
C ASN A 728 34.36 -19.13 78.20
N ALA A 729 33.18 -18.67 78.59
CA ALA A 729 33.00 -17.42 79.33
C ALA A 729 33.71 -17.45 80.70
N PHE A 730 33.58 -18.54 81.47
CA PHE A 730 34.26 -18.70 82.76
C PHE A 730 35.77 -18.73 82.63
N ASP A 731 36.31 -19.39 81.62
CA ASP A 731 37.76 -19.44 81.38
C ASP A 731 38.30 -18.06 80.96
N ALA A 732 37.57 -17.35 80.10
CA ALA A 732 37.89 -15.98 79.72
C ALA A 732 37.93 -15.05 80.93
N MET A 733 36.90 -15.08 81.78
CA MET A 733 36.87 -14.29 83.01
C MET A 733 37.98 -14.66 84.00
N ARG A 734 38.36 -15.95 84.08
CA ARG A 734 39.46 -16.44 84.90
C ARG A 734 40.82 -15.94 84.42
N GLU A 735 41.04 -15.92 83.11
CA GLU A 735 42.25 -15.37 82.51
C GLU A 735 42.42 -13.90 82.87
N LYS A 736 41.36 -13.09 82.77
CA LYS A 736 41.37 -11.67 83.15
C LYS A 736 41.61 -11.45 84.65
N LEU A 737 41.10 -12.33 85.51
CA LEU A 737 41.33 -12.27 86.95
C LEU A 737 42.79 -12.60 87.33
N ASN A 738 43.40 -13.56 86.65
CA ASN A 738 44.76 -14.04 86.94
C ASN A 738 45.87 -13.19 86.29
N SER A 739 45.56 -12.42 85.25
CA SER A 739 46.51 -11.58 84.49
C SER A 739 46.80 -10.22 85.12
N ASN A 740 46.60 -10.08 86.44
CA ASN A 740 46.70 -8.83 87.21
C ASN A 740 48.09 -8.13 87.28
N ASP A 741 49.02 -8.44 86.38
CA ASP A 741 50.18 -7.60 86.10
C ASP A 741 49.95 -6.81 84.79
N GLN A 742 49.87 -5.47 84.95
CA GLN A 742 49.92 -4.39 83.93
C GLN A 742 48.65 -3.61 83.55
N ALA A 743 47.73 -3.31 84.48
CA ALA A 743 46.88 -2.11 84.36
C ALA A 743 46.53 -1.47 85.72
N PRO A 744 46.54 -0.14 85.89
CA PRO A 744 46.47 0.55 87.20
C PRO A 744 45.11 0.53 87.92
N ASN A 745 44.10 -0.22 87.47
CA ASN A 745 42.77 -0.33 88.10
C ASN A 745 42.38 -1.78 88.49
N SER A 746 43.35 -2.69 88.61
CA SER A 746 43.15 -4.14 88.72
C SER A 746 42.73 -4.69 90.10
N LYS A 747 42.22 -3.87 91.02
CA LYS A 747 41.70 -4.34 92.33
C LYS A 747 40.17 -4.47 92.42
N ASP A 748 39.41 -4.00 91.42
CA ASP A 748 37.93 -3.96 91.45
C ASP A 748 37.23 -4.77 90.34
N TYR A 749 37.94 -5.63 89.61
CA TYR A 749 37.29 -6.50 88.61
C TYR A 749 36.39 -7.55 89.28
N LYS A 750 35.10 -7.53 88.93
CA LYS A 750 34.11 -8.54 89.34
C LYS A 750 33.66 -9.32 88.11
N PRO A 751 34.02 -10.62 87.99
CA PRO A 751 33.50 -11.48 86.93
C PRO A 751 31.97 -11.49 86.91
N LYS A 752 31.37 -11.26 85.74
CA LYS A 752 29.93 -11.22 85.54
C LYS A 752 29.56 -11.96 84.25
N LEU A 753 28.56 -12.83 84.35
CA LEU A 753 27.95 -13.53 83.23
C LEU A 753 26.49 -13.08 83.12
N THR A 754 26.12 -12.49 81.98
CA THR A 754 24.74 -12.11 81.69
C THR A 754 24.18 -13.04 80.62
N VAL A 755 23.03 -13.66 80.91
CA VAL A 755 22.34 -14.56 79.98
C VAL A 755 20.98 -13.97 79.64
N ARG A 756 20.71 -13.74 78.36
CA ARG A 756 19.44 -13.19 77.89
C ARG A 756 18.72 -14.13 76.93
N THR A 757 17.41 -14.15 76.97
CA THR A 757 16.59 -14.76 75.92
C THR A 757 15.49 -13.79 75.50
N TYR A 758 15.25 -13.64 74.20
CA TYR A 758 14.18 -12.77 73.69
C TYR A 758 13.68 -13.21 72.32
N LYS A 759 12.48 -12.76 71.94
CA LYS A 759 11.90 -13.02 70.63
C LYS A 759 11.89 -11.76 69.76
N LYS A 760 12.36 -11.86 68.51
CA LYS A 760 12.35 -10.75 67.53
C LYS A 760 12.06 -11.27 66.13
N ASN A 761 11.10 -10.67 65.44
CA ASN A 761 10.69 -11.05 64.06
C ASN A 761 10.45 -12.56 63.90
N GLN A 762 9.70 -13.17 64.84
CA GLN A 762 9.42 -14.62 64.90
C GLN A 762 10.62 -15.54 65.15
N ALA A 763 11.85 -15.02 65.25
CA ALA A 763 13.02 -15.79 65.67
C ALA A 763 13.27 -15.67 67.19
N THR A 764 13.79 -16.74 67.77
CA THR A 764 14.17 -16.81 69.19
C THR A 764 15.66 -16.59 69.34
N PHE A 765 16.08 -15.76 70.29
CA PHE A 765 17.48 -15.41 70.54
C PHE A 765 17.93 -15.87 71.92
N ILE A 766 19.17 -16.34 72.02
CA ILE A 766 19.85 -16.67 73.26
C ILE A 766 21.18 -15.93 73.26
N GLU A 767 21.44 -15.09 74.26
CA GLU A 767 22.68 -14.36 74.42
C GLU A 767 23.41 -14.82 75.67
N ILE A 768 24.71 -15.08 75.53
CA ILE A 768 25.62 -15.34 76.66
C ILE A 768 26.74 -14.31 76.57
N GLU A 769 26.75 -13.37 77.52
CA GLU A 769 27.67 -12.23 77.58
C GLU A 769 28.58 -12.35 78.81
N ASP A 770 29.89 -12.31 78.57
CA ASP A 770 30.93 -12.30 79.59
C ASP A 770 31.70 -10.98 79.58
N ASN A 771 32.24 -10.59 80.75
CA ASN A 771 33.08 -9.41 80.90
C ASN A 771 34.60 -9.72 80.94
N GLY A 772 35.02 -10.81 80.28
CA GLY A 772 36.40 -11.28 80.14
C GLY A 772 37.29 -10.35 79.30
N PRO A 773 38.45 -10.84 78.82
CA PRO A 773 39.43 -10.02 78.08
C PRO A 773 38.99 -9.73 76.64
N GLY A 774 37.89 -10.31 76.16
CA GLY A 774 37.45 -10.22 74.77
C GLY A 774 38.33 -11.04 73.82
N ILE A 775 37.92 -11.10 72.55
CA ILE A 775 38.62 -11.84 71.48
C ILE A 775 39.34 -10.83 70.58
N SER A 776 40.63 -11.03 70.31
CA SER A 776 41.39 -10.18 69.39
C SER A 776 40.82 -10.26 67.95
N PRO A 777 40.76 -9.14 67.20
CA PRO A 777 40.29 -9.12 65.81
C PRO A 777 41.00 -10.16 64.91
N ASP A 778 42.30 -10.39 65.13
CA ASP A 778 43.14 -11.28 64.31
C ASP A 778 42.75 -12.77 64.39
N ILE A 779 42.05 -13.15 65.46
CA ILE A 779 41.62 -14.53 65.70
C ILE A 779 40.11 -14.71 65.60
N LYS A 780 39.33 -13.64 65.50
CA LYS A 780 37.85 -13.66 65.48
C LYS A 780 37.28 -14.57 64.38
N GLU A 781 37.90 -14.63 63.21
CA GLU A 781 37.46 -15.51 62.12
C GLU A 781 37.92 -16.97 62.28
N LYS A 782 38.91 -17.22 63.16
CA LYS A 782 39.51 -18.54 63.37
C LYS A 782 38.90 -19.30 64.55
N ILE A 783 38.23 -18.62 65.48
CA ILE A 783 37.64 -19.26 66.68
C ILE A 783 36.60 -20.34 66.38
N LEU A 784 35.95 -20.28 65.21
CA LEU A 784 34.97 -21.27 64.76
C LEU A 784 35.60 -22.43 63.98
N GLN A 785 36.91 -22.37 63.69
CA GLN A 785 37.61 -23.45 63.01
C GLN A 785 37.91 -24.59 64.00
N PRO A 786 37.71 -25.86 63.59
CA PRO A 786 38.05 -27.00 64.43
C PRO A 786 39.52 -26.98 64.89
N PHE A 787 39.76 -27.37 66.14
CA PHE A 787 41.08 -27.45 66.79
C PHE A 787 41.78 -26.11 67.08
N PHE A 788 41.15 -24.96 66.80
CA PHE A 788 41.69 -23.66 67.16
C PHE A 788 41.49 -23.37 68.66
N THR A 789 42.56 -23.04 69.38
CA THR A 789 42.50 -22.68 70.82
C THR A 789 43.62 -21.69 71.18
N THR A 790 43.30 -20.74 72.08
CA THR A 790 44.27 -19.78 72.65
C THR A 790 44.76 -20.17 74.04
N LYS A 791 44.16 -21.21 74.66
CA LYS A 791 44.54 -21.69 76.00
C LYS A 791 45.94 -22.33 75.98
N LYS A 792 46.76 -22.07 76.99
CA LYS A 792 48.14 -22.58 77.10
C LYS A 792 48.14 -24.08 77.48
N GLY A 793 49.10 -24.85 76.96
CA GLY A 793 49.33 -26.23 77.38
C GLY A 793 48.23 -27.23 76.98
N THR A 794 47.67 -27.95 77.97
CA THR A 794 46.72 -29.05 77.82
C THR A 794 45.25 -28.65 78.08
N GLU A 795 44.96 -27.37 78.33
CA GLU A 795 43.67 -26.89 78.84
C GLU A 795 42.56 -26.67 77.79
N GLY A 796 42.84 -26.86 76.49
CA GLY A 796 41.85 -26.63 75.44
C GLY A 796 41.96 -27.58 74.23
N THR A 797 40.85 -28.18 73.83
CA THR A 797 40.75 -29.06 72.64
C THR A 797 40.48 -28.28 71.35
N GLY A 798 39.98 -27.04 71.44
CA GLY A 798 39.64 -26.21 70.29
C GLY A 798 38.43 -26.69 69.48
N LEU A 799 37.63 -27.61 70.02
CA LEU A 799 36.46 -28.19 69.34
C LEU A 799 35.13 -27.65 69.88
N GLY A 800 35.11 -27.04 71.07
CA GLY A 800 33.86 -26.63 71.73
C GLY A 800 33.04 -25.66 70.88
N LEU A 801 33.66 -24.61 70.34
CA LEU A 801 32.94 -23.58 69.59
C LEU A 801 32.57 -24.02 68.16
N SER A 802 33.38 -24.88 67.52
CA SER A 802 33.04 -25.48 66.23
C SER A 802 31.85 -26.44 66.36
N ILE A 803 31.83 -27.30 67.40
CA ILE A 803 30.71 -28.18 67.70
C ILE A 803 29.44 -27.35 67.98
N THR A 804 29.56 -26.28 68.77
CA THR A 804 28.44 -25.38 69.04
C THR A 804 27.87 -24.79 67.75
N ASN A 805 28.72 -24.34 66.82
CA ASN A 805 28.29 -23.80 65.53
C ASN A 805 27.57 -24.86 64.66
N ASP A 806 28.08 -26.09 64.64
CA ASP A 806 27.49 -27.18 63.86
C ASP A 806 26.12 -27.60 64.41
N ILE A 807 25.98 -27.69 65.74
CA ILE A 807 24.70 -27.97 66.40
C ILE A 807 23.68 -26.88 66.07
N ILE A 808 24.06 -25.60 66.17
CA ILE A 808 23.16 -24.47 65.90
C ILE A 808 22.70 -24.50 64.44
N LYS A 809 23.60 -24.79 63.48
CA LYS A 809 23.26 -24.93 62.06
C LYS A 809 22.33 -26.12 61.80
N ALA A 810 22.55 -27.26 62.47
CA ALA A 810 21.67 -28.43 62.36
C ALA A 810 20.23 -28.13 62.83
N HIS A 811 20.06 -27.14 63.71
CA HIS A 811 18.77 -26.65 64.19
C HIS A 811 18.23 -25.45 63.38
N GLY A 812 18.78 -25.17 62.19
CA GLY A 812 18.34 -24.05 61.33
C GLY A 812 18.65 -22.66 61.90
N GLY A 813 19.60 -22.58 62.82
CA GLY A 813 20.00 -21.36 63.51
C GLY A 813 21.33 -20.76 63.03
N PHE A 814 21.72 -19.66 63.64
CA PHE A 814 22.97 -18.93 63.36
C PHE A 814 23.63 -18.46 64.67
N LEU A 815 24.96 -18.52 64.75
CA LEU A 815 25.76 -18.03 65.87
C LEU A 815 26.50 -16.74 65.47
N GLU A 816 26.26 -15.66 66.19
CA GLU A 816 26.93 -14.37 66.02
C GLU A 816 27.87 -14.08 67.20
N VAL A 817 29.03 -13.48 66.90
CA VAL A 817 30.06 -13.15 67.89
C VAL A 817 30.31 -11.65 67.89
N SER A 818 29.86 -10.98 68.95
CA SER A 818 30.15 -9.58 69.24
C SER A 818 31.19 -9.51 70.36
N THR A 819 32.32 -8.84 70.14
CA THR A 819 33.43 -8.84 71.10
C THR A 819 34.25 -7.57 70.95
N ASN A 820 34.64 -7.00 72.09
CA ASN A 820 35.51 -5.84 72.18
C ASN A 820 36.71 -6.22 73.05
N GLN A 821 37.92 -5.98 72.54
CA GLN A 821 39.14 -6.29 73.26
C GLN A 821 39.17 -5.52 74.59
N HIS A 822 39.42 -6.21 75.69
CA HIS A 822 39.42 -5.75 77.09
C HIS A 822 38.05 -5.48 77.74
N GLU A 823 36.94 -5.53 77.00
CA GLU A 823 35.59 -5.27 77.53
C GLU A 823 34.79 -6.56 77.76
N GLY A 824 34.87 -7.55 76.85
CA GLY A 824 34.13 -8.80 76.98
C GLY A 824 33.71 -9.41 75.64
N THR A 825 32.91 -10.49 75.70
CA THR A 825 32.35 -11.15 74.52
C THR A 825 30.87 -11.49 74.74
N CYS A 826 30.04 -11.21 73.73
CA CYS A 826 28.65 -11.63 73.66
C CYS A 826 28.48 -12.59 72.48
N LEU A 827 28.00 -13.79 72.79
CA LEU A 827 27.64 -14.83 71.82
C LEU A 827 26.13 -14.90 71.70
N THR A 828 25.62 -14.61 70.49
CA THR A 828 24.19 -14.55 70.20
C THR A 828 23.80 -15.72 69.30
N ILE A 829 22.96 -16.61 69.80
CA ILE A 829 22.35 -17.70 69.04
C ILE A 829 21.00 -17.21 68.53
N LYS A 830 20.77 -17.31 67.23
CA LYS A 830 19.47 -17.07 66.59
C LYS A 830 18.88 -18.40 66.13
N LEU A 831 17.68 -18.73 66.59
CA LEU A 831 16.88 -19.86 66.13
C LEU A 831 15.73 -19.36 65.24
N SER A 832 15.61 -19.93 64.05
CA SER A 832 14.53 -19.61 63.12
C SER A 832 13.22 -20.29 63.56
N PRO A 833 12.04 -19.68 63.33
CA PRO A 833 10.77 -20.36 63.58
C PRO A 833 10.70 -21.62 62.69
N GLY A 834 10.42 -22.78 63.30
CA GLY A 834 10.39 -24.07 62.62
C GLY A 834 9.45 -24.06 61.41
N GLY A 835 9.91 -24.64 60.30
CA GLY A 835 9.08 -25.00 59.15
C GLY A 835 8.30 -26.28 59.39
#